data_AF-A0A1J0MKS6-F1
#
_entry.id   AF-A0A1J0MKS6-F1
#
_cell.length_a   1.000
_cell.length_b   1.000
_cell.length_c   1.000
_cell.angle_alpha   90.00
_cell.angle_beta   90.00
_cell.angle_gamma   90.00
#
_symmetry.space_group_name_H-M   'P 1'
#
loop_
_entity.id
_entity.type
_entity.pdbx_description
1 polymer ?
#
loop_
_entity_poly.entity_id
_entity_poly.type
_entity_poly.pdbx_seq_one_letter_code
_entity_poly.pdbx_strand_id
1 'polypeptide(L)'
;MAKFNDDEKEKLNNGDNNEKNDDYGIEDESSSELFIAFKKPKDSKSDDEDDEDSPQNKPEYKVQPKLVETEQDGIIPMQISKEMKVSFLDYAMSVIVSRALPDARDGLKPVHRRILYDMSELGITSGTQHRKSARIVGDVLGKYHPHGDSSVYKAMVRMAQDFSMRYPLIDGHGNFGSIDGDQAAAMRYTEARMSKVATLMLEGIKKDTVDFVDNYDATEKEPSVLPSRFPNLLVSGGSGIAVGMATSIPPHNLAETIDATIALARNPEITIAEIMEFLPGPDFPTGAMIMGTKGIKEAYETGKGSISVRSIAKIEHLHNGKSRIIVSEIPYEIKKTLIIEKIAQLMKDKTIDGVADLRDESNRNGIRIIIDIKKGEVPEIILNKLYRQTPLQSNYNVNFVALVDGEPKLLNIKYALEVYLKHQENVVTRRLKFDLNKAQDRMHILEGLKLAVENIDEVIKIIKSSKTDQDAQNNLSARFNLSEKQTKAIVDMRLGRLTGLAIDSMIEEMKNLSAEIERIISILSDKKLLTELIIDELTEIKNKFADDRRTVIDKNLSASIDDEDLITKRDIVITTSTKGYVKRIDLEEYKTQRRGGVGITTMKTYNDDDIASIITTTTHTDLLIFTNHGRVYRIRAHEIPELNRQSKGTSFINIIPRLKVDEGEKVISMLAVDEYSDNKYLFTATKLGIIKKTSLSEFQIININGKRAFNLKENDELIRASIINDDELVLLANDKQRIVKFHSNEFRALSRIATGVKGITLADDETCISASSSSEGELILTIGRNGFGKITHHSLFRLVHRGGKGVIGINSDKAGNLVFARFVNPHDEILMITTSGFTIRIPIKDINQTGRATKGVKLINLKKKEQIQAVEIVKLENDSSIDETVDDEKFIDDIKNQTKEILLDKGDINEETSEIDID
;
A
#
# COMPACT_ATOMS: atom_id res chain seq x y z
N MET A 1 2.54 54.05 17.84
CA MET A 1 2.12 55.32 18.48
C MET A 1 2.20 55.10 19.98
N ALA A 2 2.93 55.98 20.65
CA ALA A 2 3.22 56.13 22.09
C ALA A 2 3.61 54.85 22.87
N LYS A 3 4.90 54.54 23.01
CA LYS A 3 5.97 55.16 23.85
C LYS A 3 5.97 54.59 25.27
N PHE A 4 6.88 53.65 25.59
CA PHE A 4 8.35 53.76 25.75
C PHE A 4 8.65 54.06 27.23
N ASN A 5 9.44 53.24 27.92
CA ASN A 5 10.90 53.35 28.17
C ASN A 5 11.03 52.92 29.65
N ASP A 6 12.10 52.44 30.26
CA ASP A 6 13.56 52.31 30.09
C ASP A 6 13.94 51.69 31.47
N ASP A 7 15.08 51.14 31.81
CA ASP A 7 16.33 50.79 31.16
C ASP A 7 17.11 49.99 32.23
N GLU A 8 18.07 49.23 31.72
CA GLU A 8 19.41 49.06 32.29
C GLU A 8 19.65 48.59 33.75
N LYS A 9 20.34 47.44 33.77
CA LYS A 9 21.69 47.25 34.33
C LYS A 9 21.89 46.88 35.80
N GLU A 10 22.64 45.78 35.89
CA GLU A 10 23.85 45.58 36.68
C GLU A 10 23.77 44.91 38.06
N LYS A 11 24.49 43.78 38.09
CA LYS A 11 25.45 43.32 39.09
C LYS A 11 24.93 42.63 40.37
N LEU A 12 25.16 41.32 40.37
CA LEU A 12 26.19 40.67 41.22
C LEU A 12 26.45 41.37 42.57
N ASN A 13 25.97 40.79 43.66
CA ASN A 13 26.84 40.08 44.59
C ASN A 13 26.08 39.52 45.79
N ASN A 14 26.47 38.28 46.12
CA ASN A 14 26.56 37.65 47.43
C ASN A 14 26.41 38.57 48.66
N GLY A 15 25.76 38.02 49.69
CA GLY A 15 26.11 38.36 51.06
C GLY A 15 24.93 38.33 52.02
N ASP A 16 24.66 37.13 52.53
CA ASP A 16 24.65 36.83 53.97
C ASP A 16 23.96 37.77 54.97
N ASN A 17 23.12 37.09 55.77
CA ASN A 17 23.02 37.17 57.22
C ASN A 17 22.07 38.20 57.87
N ASN A 18 21.11 37.56 58.54
CA ASN A 18 20.76 37.74 59.95
C ASN A 18 19.77 38.82 60.37
N GLU A 19 18.67 38.29 60.92
CA GLU A 19 18.13 38.56 62.25
C GLU A 19 17.75 39.99 62.61
N LYS A 20 16.44 40.20 62.79
CA LYS A 20 15.76 40.48 64.08
C LYS A 20 14.29 40.76 63.79
N ASN A 21 13.37 39.94 64.33
CA ASN A 21 12.64 40.19 65.57
C ASN A 21 11.99 41.58 65.60
N ASP A 22 10.66 41.61 65.54
CA ASP A 22 9.87 42.05 66.69
C ASP A 22 8.45 41.46 66.63
N ASP A 23 8.09 40.88 67.76
CA ASP A 23 6.85 40.21 68.14
C ASP A 23 5.95 41.21 68.85
N TYR A 24 4.64 41.17 68.58
CA TYR A 24 3.58 41.54 69.53
C TYR A 24 2.28 40.81 69.16
N GLY A 25 2.14 39.58 69.68
CA GLY A 25 1.23 39.33 70.80
C GLY A 25 -0.27 39.04 70.56
N ILE A 26 -0.64 37.85 71.06
CA ILE A 26 -1.85 37.50 71.86
C ILE A 26 -2.91 36.62 71.16
N GLU A 27 -2.82 35.30 71.45
CA GLU A 27 -3.81 34.41 72.14
C GLU A 27 -5.31 34.61 71.89
N ASP A 28 -6.20 33.61 71.95
CA ASP A 28 -6.22 32.14 71.88
C ASP A 28 -7.73 31.77 71.87
N GLU A 29 -8.12 30.66 71.25
CA GLU A 29 -9.06 29.64 71.78
C GLU A 29 -10.08 29.03 70.79
N SER A 30 -10.07 27.69 70.84
CA SER A 30 -11.16 26.75 70.60
C SER A 30 -11.45 26.25 69.17
N SER A 31 -10.89 25.08 68.85
CA SER A 31 -11.67 23.98 68.27
C SER A 31 -10.98 22.64 68.52
N SER A 32 -11.70 21.76 69.22
CA SER A 32 -11.33 20.41 69.62
C SER A 32 -11.46 19.36 68.49
N GLU A 33 -10.53 18.38 68.54
CA GLU A 33 -10.64 16.95 68.21
C GLU A 33 -10.94 16.48 66.76
N LEU A 34 -9.90 15.97 66.08
CA LEU A 34 -9.69 14.52 65.91
C LEU A 34 -8.26 14.19 65.40
N PHE A 35 -7.67 13.18 66.02
CA PHE A 35 -6.29 12.69 65.90
C PHE A 35 -5.90 12.09 64.53
N ILE A 36 -4.67 12.36 64.06
CA ILE A 36 -3.79 11.37 63.38
C ILE A 36 -2.36 11.52 63.94
N ALA A 37 -1.90 10.46 64.60
CA ALA A 37 -0.54 10.28 65.10
C ALA A 37 0.36 9.70 64.01
N PHE A 38 1.58 10.22 63.86
CA PHE A 38 2.82 9.50 64.19
C PHE A 38 4.01 10.44 64.02
N LYS A 39 4.61 10.82 65.15
CA LYS A 39 5.82 11.64 65.28
C LYS A 39 7.00 10.69 65.45
N LYS A 40 8.08 10.89 64.67
CA LYS A 40 9.39 10.25 64.91
C LYS A 40 9.97 10.73 66.26
N PRO A 41 10.47 9.86 67.14
CA PRO A 41 11.35 10.27 68.23
C PRO A 41 12.82 10.10 67.84
N LYS A 42 13.63 11.05 68.31
CA LYS A 42 15.09 11.05 68.35
C LYS A 42 15.59 10.33 69.61
N ASP A 43 16.84 9.90 69.52
CA ASP A 43 17.67 9.20 70.48
C ASP A 43 17.61 9.67 71.95
N SER A 44 17.58 8.70 72.86
CA SER A 44 18.10 8.81 74.22
C SER A 44 18.88 7.54 74.57
N LYS A 45 20.16 7.69 74.92
CA LYS A 45 20.93 6.67 75.63
C LYS A 45 20.65 6.81 77.13
N SER A 46 20.32 5.72 77.83
CA SER A 46 21.17 5.12 78.86
C SER A 46 20.50 3.93 79.55
N ASP A 47 21.39 3.02 79.96
CA ASP A 47 21.31 2.08 81.09
C ASP A 47 20.87 0.64 80.79
N ASP A 48 21.90 -0.21 80.91
CA ASP A 48 21.98 -1.64 80.70
C ASP A 48 21.16 -2.44 81.73
N GLU A 49 20.20 -3.23 81.25
CA GLU A 49 19.77 -4.47 81.89
C GLU A 49 19.60 -5.54 80.79
N ASP A 50 20.57 -6.46 80.75
CA ASP A 50 20.62 -7.77 80.07
C ASP A 50 19.47 -8.13 79.08
N ASP A 51 19.52 -7.59 77.87
CA ASP A 51 18.84 -8.20 76.72
C ASP A 51 19.70 -9.37 76.21
N GLU A 52 19.28 -10.61 76.49
CA GLU A 52 19.79 -11.78 75.78
C GLU A 52 19.57 -11.58 74.27
N ASP A 53 20.65 -11.27 73.55
CA ASP A 53 20.63 -11.16 72.09
C ASP A 53 19.94 -12.38 71.48
N SER A 54 18.88 -12.12 70.71
CA SER A 54 18.17 -13.15 69.95
C SER A 54 19.19 -14.01 69.21
N PRO A 55 19.09 -15.35 69.25
CA PRO A 55 20.15 -16.26 68.81
C PRO A 55 20.59 -16.06 67.34
N GLN A 56 19.77 -15.39 66.53
CA GLN A 56 20.04 -15.00 65.14
C GLN A 56 21.06 -13.86 64.99
N ASN A 57 21.27 -13.04 66.03
CA ASN A 57 22.19 -11.89 66.02
C ASN A 57 23.58 -12.20 66.57
N LYS A 58 23.82 -13.42 67.07
CA LYS A 58 25.15 -13.86 67.49
C LYS A 58 26.05 -14.05 66.26
N PRO A 59 27.32 -13.58 66.28
CA PRO A 59 28.23 -13.68 65.13
C PRO A 59 28.56 -15.13 64.71
N GLU A 60 28.25 -16.10 65.57
CA GLU A 60 28.38 -17.54 65.31
C GLU A 60 27.15 -18.15 64.60
N TYR A 61 26.04 -17.43 64.52
CA TYR A 61 24.81 -17.88 63.85
C TYR A 61 24.95 -17.76 62.33
N LYS A 62 25.60 -18.77 61.73
CA LYS A 62 25.64 -18.93 60.28
C LYS A 62 24.44 -19.76 59.84
N VAL A 63 23.48 -19.12 59.16
CA VAL A 63 22.46 -19.84 58.39
C VAL A 63 23.17 -20.54 57.24
N GLN A 64 23.57 -21.79 57.43
CA GLN A 64 24.01 -22.63 56.32
C GLN A 64 22.76 -23.10 55.59
N PRO A 65 22.64 -22.86 54.26
CA PRO A 65 21.54 -23.43 53.49
C PRO A 65 21.69 -24.95 53.55
N LYS A 66 20.89 -25.61 54.39
CA LYS A 66 20.73 -27.06 54.37
C LYS A 66 19.97 -27.38 53.10
N LEU A 67 20.71 -27.77 52.05
CA LEU A 67 20.11 -28.42 50.90
C LEU A 67 19.53 -29.75 51.40
N VAL A 68 18.23 -29.77 51.58
CA VAL A 68 17.47 -30.98 51.85
C VAL A 68 17.50 -31.78 50.54
N GLU A 69 18.09 -32.98 50.53
CA GLU A 69 18.13 -33.82 49.31
C GLU A 69 17.00 -34.86 49.29
N THR A 70 16.36 -35.11 50.43
CA THR A 70 15.28 -36.08 50.63
C THR A 70 14.20 -35.48 51.54
N GLU A 71 12.94 -35.89 51.37
CA GLU A 71 11.82 -35.35 52.15
C GLU A 71 12.06 -35.53 53.67
N GLN A 72 12.04 -34.42 54.41
CA GLN A 72 12.20 -34.38 55.86
C GLN A 72 11.17 -33.40 56.44
N ASP A 73 10.41 -33.83 57.46
CA ASP A 73 9.45 -33.00 58.20
C ASP A 73 8.45 -32.22 57.31
N GLY A 74 8.01 -32.82 56.20
CA GLY A 74 7.10 -32.19 55.22
C GLY A 74 7.75 -31.18 54.26
N ILE A 75 9.08 -31.02 54.33
CA ILE A 75 9.87 -30.20 53.40
C ILE A 75 10.32 -31.09 52.24
N ILE A 76 9.71 -30.86 51.08
CA ILE A 76 10.01 -31.61 49.86
C ILE A 76 11.02 -30.83 49.03
N PRO A 77 12.21 -31.39 48.74
CA PRO A 77 13.15 -30.73 47.85
C PRO A 77 12.60 -30.60 46.43
N MET A 78 12.58 -29.36 45.93
CA MET A 78 12.10 -29.06 44.59
C MET A 78 13.28 -28.83 43.64
N GLN A 79 13.31 -29.58 42.55
CA GLN A 79 14.27 -29.31 41.47
C GLN A 79 13.88 -28.02 40.76
N ILE A 80 14.80 -27.04 40.74
CA ILE A 80 14.57 -25.73 40.10
C ILE A 80 14.15 -25.86 38.63
N SER A 81 14.71 -26.80 37.88
CA SER A 81 14.36 -27.03 36.47
C SER A 81 12.91 -27.50 36.32
N LYS A 82 12.45 -28.36 37.23
CA LYS A 82 11.08 -28.85 37.26
C LYS A 82 10.12 -27.74 37.66
N GLU A 83 10.43 -27.01 38.72
CA GLU A 83 9.60 -25.90 39.22
C GLU A 83 9.46 -24.79 38.18
N MET A 84 10.58 -24.33 37.61
CA MET A 84 10.57 -23.31 36.56
C MET A 84 9.72 -23.75 35.36
N LYS A 85 9.77 -25.02 34.97
CA LYS A 85 8.95 -25.54 33.87
C LYS A 85 7.46 -25.54 34.21
N VAL A 86 7.09 -26.01 35.41
CA VAL A 86 5.68 -26.06 35.86
C VAL A 86 5.11 -24.66 36.01
N SER A 87 5.76 -23.81 36.82
CA SER A 87 5.33 -22.43 37.05
C SER A 87 5.24 -21.61 35.75
N PHE A 88 6.21 -21.76 34.83
CA PHE A 88 6.15 -21.08 33.54
C PHE A 88 5.01 -21.59 32.65
N LEU A 89 4.77 -22.91 32.63
CA LEU A 89 3.70 -23.51 31.82
C LEU A 89 2.32 -23.10 32.33
N ASP A 90 2.10 -23.12 33.65
CA ASP A 90 0.85 -22.69 34.27
C ASP A 90 0.54 -21.22 33.98
N TYR A 91 1.54 -20.35 34.12
CA TYR A 91 1.42 -18.94 33.76
C TYR A 91 1.12 -18.77 32.26
N ALA A 92 1.86 -19.47 31.39
CA ALA A 92 1.68 -19.39 29.94
C ALA A 92 0.26 -19.84 29.53
N MET A 93 -0.21 -20.98 30.04
CA MET A 93 -1.56 -21.48 29.77
C MET A 93 -2.64 -20.51 30.25
N SER A 94 -2.50 -19.97 31.47
CA SER A 94 -3.43 -18.97 32.01
C SER A 94 -3.50 -17.72 31.13
N VAL A 95 -2.36 -17.21 30.65
CA VAL A 95 -2.31 -16.04 29.77
C VAL A 95 -2.92 -16.33 28.39
N ILE A 96 -2.65 -17.50 27.82
CA ILE A 96 -3.15 -17.89 26.49
C ILE A 96 -4.67 -18.05 26.51
N VAL A 97 -5.20 -18.85 27.44
CA VAL A 97 -6.61 -19.26 27.45
C VAL A 97 -7.51 -18.21 28.10
N SER A 98 -7.04 -17.55 29.16
CA SER A 98 -7.90 -16.75 30.04
C SER A 98 -7.59 -15.25 30.03
N ARG A 99 -6.74 -14.77 29.11
CA ARG A 99 -6.38 -13.33 29.06
C ARG A 99 -6.19 -12.77 27.66
N ALA A 100 -5.27 -13.32 26.87
CA ALA A 100 -4.69 -12.61 25.74
C ALA A 100 -5.44 -12.83 24.41
N LEU A 101 -5.97 -14.03 24.17
CA LEU A 101 -6.63 -14.41 22.93
C LEU A 101 -8.15 -14.35 23.06
N PRO A 102 -8.87 -13.95 21.99
CA PRO A 102 -10.33 -14.05 21.96
C PRO A 102 -10.79 -15.49 21.73
N ASP A 103 -12.00 -15.82 22.20
CA ASP A 103 -12.69 -17.04 21.80
C ASP A 103 -13.24 -16.87 20.37
N ALA A 104 -13.06 -17.86 19.50
CA ALA A 104 -13.45 -17.76 18.11
C ALA A 104 -14.98 -17.69 17.89
N ARG A 105 -15.77 -18.14 18.88
CA ARG A 105 -17.24 -18.19 18.80
C ARG A 105 -17.90 -16.83 18.99
N ASP A 106 -17.42 -16.03 19.95
CA ASP A 106 -17.97 -14.70 20.27
C ASP A 106 -17.00 -13.54 20.00
N GLY A 107 -15.74 -13.83 19.66
CA GLY A 107 -14.72 -12.82 19.38
C GLY A 107 -14.25 -12.05 20.61
N LEU A 108 -14.60 -12.47 21.83
CA LEU A 108 -14.31 -11.73 23.05
C LEU A 108 -13.20 -12.38 23.88
N LYS A 109 -12.42 -11.52 24.54
CA LYS A 109 -11.54 -11.90 25.65
C LYS A 109 -12.37 -11.94 26.94
N PRO A 110 -11.92 -12.66 27.99
CA PRO A 110 -12.67 -12.76 29.24
C PRO A 110 -13.06 -11.41 29.86
N VAL A 111 -12.17 -10.41 29.83
CA VAL A 111 -12.48 -9.06 30.36
C VAL A 111 -13.65 -8.39 29.62
N HIS A 112 -13.70 -8.50 28.28
CA HIS A 112 -14.78 -7.91 27.49
C HIS A 112 -16.11 -8.63 27.76
N ARG A 113 -16.08 -9.97 27.83
CA ARG A 113 -17.26 -10.80 28.13
C ARG A 113 -17.86 -10.46 29.49
N ARG A 114 -17.01 -10.35 30.51
CA ARG A 114 -17.41 -10.01 31.88
C ARG A 114 -18.03 -8.62 31.97
N ILE A 115 -17.44 -7.62 31.31
CA ILE A 115 -18.02 -6.27 31.26
C ILE A 115 -19.43 -6.28 30.66
N LEU A 116 -19.63 -6.93 29.51
CA LEU A 116 -20.95 -6.97 28.87
C LEU A 116 -21.97 -7.76 29.69
N TYR A 117 -21.57 -8.91 30.23
CA TYR A 117 -22.43 -9.73 31.07
C TYR A 117 -22.87 -8.99 32.34
N ASP A 118 -21.92 -8.38 33.06
CA ASP A 118 -22.20 -7.60 34.27
C ASP A 118 -23.14 -6.41 33.98
N MET A 119 -22.89 -5.68 32.88
CA MET A 119 -23.79 -4.60 32.46
C MET A 119 -25.21 -5.09 32.16
N SER A 120 -25.36 -6.29 31.62
CA SER A 120 -26.66 -6.93 31.42
C SER A 120 -27.35 -7.28 32.74
N GLU A 121 -26.62 -7.86 33.69
CA GLU A 121 -27.15 -8.22 35.01
C GLU A 121 -27.54 -6.99 35.84
N LEU A 122 -26.79 -5.89 35.72
CA LEU A 122 -27.13 -4.59 36.29
C LEU A 122 -28.28 -3.88 35.56
N GLY A 123 -28.78 -4.43 34.45
CA GLY A 123 -29.84 -3.84 33.64
C GLY A 123 -29.42 -2.59 32.85
N ILE A 124 -28.12 -2.37 32.64
CA ILE A 124 -27.56 -1.21 31.92
C ILE A 124 -27.59 -1.47 30.41
N THR A 125 -28.80 -1.54 29.88
CA THR A 125 -29.05 -1.77 28.44
C THR A 125 -29.00 -0.48 27.64
N SER A 126 -29.00 -0.60 26.31
CA SER A 126 -28.99 0.53 25.38
C SER A 126 -30.18 1.50 25.54
N GLY A 127 -31.31 1.01 26.08
CA GLY A 127 -32.50 1.83 26.37
C GLY A 127 -32.45 2.58 27.70
N THR A 128 -31.47 2.29 28.56
CA THR A 128 -31.35 2.91 29.89
C THR A 128 -30.45 4.14 29.89
N GLN A 129 -30.53 4.94 30.96
CA GLN A 129 -29.63 6.06 31.18
C GLN A 129 -28.19 5.57 31.43
N HIS A 130 -27.21 6.35 30.98
CA HIS A 130 -25.81 6.09 31.27
C HIS A 130 -25.56 6.01 32.78
N ARG A 131 -24.65 5.10 33.19
CA ARG A 131 -24.24 4.94 34.58
C ARG A 131 -22.77 5.25 34.72
N LYS A 132 -22.35 5.73 35.90
CA LYS A 132 -20.94 6.03 36.18
C LYS A 132 -20.06 4.81 35.90
N SER A 133 -18.99 5.01 35.12
CA SER A 133 -18.06 3.94 34.76
C SER A 133 -17.46 3.27 36.00
N ALA A 134 -17.19 4.03 37.07
CA ALA A 134 -16.70 3.49 38.34
C ALA A 134 -17.64 2.43 38.97
N ARG A 135 -18.96 2.54 38.79
CA ARG A 135 -19.91 1.55 39.30
C ARG A 135 -19.81 0.24 38.53
N ILE A 136 -19.74 0.32 37.20
CA ILE A 136 -19.62 -0.86 36.32
C ILE A 136 -18.28 -1.57 36.60
N VAL A 137 -17.19 -0.80 36.62
CA VAL A 137 -15.85 -1.35 36.92
C VAL A 137 -15.83 -2.00 38.31
N GLY A 138 -16.40 -1.35 39.33
CA GLY A 138 -16.46 -1.90 40.68
C GLY A 138 -17.20 -3.24 40.77
N ASP A 139 -18.34 -3.37 40.10
CA ASP A 139 -19.15 -4.61 40.13
C ASP A 139 -18.46 -5.75 39.36
N VAL A 140 -17.91 -5.47 38.17
CA VAL A 140 -17.11 -6.44 37.40
C VAL A 140 -15.93 -6.96 38.22
N LEU A 141 -15.23 -6.09 38.95
CA LEU A 141 -14.12 -6.48 39.81
C LEU A 141 -14.57 -7.36 40.98
N GLY A 142 -15.66 -6.97 41.64
CA GLY A 142 -16.18 -7.66 42.81
C GLY A 142 -16.74 -9.05 42.51
N LYS A 143 -17.29 -9.27 41.30
CA LYS A 143 -17.96 -10.53 40.95
C LYS A 143 -17.16 -11.42 40.01
N TYR A 144 -16.49 -10.86 39.00
CA TYR A 144 -16.04 -11.65 37.85
C TYR A 144 -14.55 -11.49 37.53
N HIS A 145 -13.92 -10.34 37.76
CA HIS A 145 -12.57 -10.04 37.27
C HIS A 145 -11.60 -9.67 38.40
N PRO A 146 -10.88 -10.64 39.00
CA PRO A 146 -10.01 -10.42 40.17
C PRO A 146 -8.64 -9.84 39.77
N HIS A 147 -8.65 -8.73 39.03
CA HIS A 147 -7.46 -8.03 38.54
C HIS A 147 -7.59 -6.52 38.79
N GLY A 148 -6.58 -5.73 38.41
CA GLY A 148 -6.63 -4.28 38.62
C GLY A 148 -7.79 -3.59 37.86
N ASP A 149 -8.40 -2.61 38.52
CA ASP A 149 -9.46 -1.74 37.98
C ASP A 149 -9.07 -1.09 36.64
N SER A 150 -7.81 -0.68 36.51
CA SER A 150 -7.30 -0.05 35.30
C SER A 150 -7.43 -0.94 34.05
N SER A 151 -7.33 -2.26 34.18
CA SER A 151 -7.46 -3.20 33.06
C SER A 151 -8.90 -3.27 32.56
N VAL A 152 -9.87 -3.35 33.48
CA VAL A 152 -11.30 -3.36 33.17
C VAL A 152 -11.72 -2.03 32.57
N TYR A 153 -11.30 -0.91 33.18
CA TYR A 153 -11.65 0.41 32.68
C TYR A 153 -11.07 0.68 31.29
N LYS A 154 -9.80 0.35 31.03
CA LYS A 154 -9.18 0.49 29.71
C LYS A 154 -9.87 -0.37 28.65
N ALA A 155 -10.27 -1.60 29.00
CA ALA A 155 -11.02 -2.48 28.11
C ALA A 155 -12.39 -1.88 27.76
N MET A 156 -13.12 -1.37 28.76
CA MET A 156 -14.41 -0.69 28.55
C MET A 156 -14.26 0.58 27.71
N VAL A 157 -13.21 1.38 27.97
CA VAL A 157 -12.91 2.59 27.18
C VAL A 157 -12.67 2.25 25.72
N ARG A 158 -11.85 1.22 25.43
CA ARG A 158 -11.57 0.81 24.05
C ARG A 158 -12.84 0.32 23.32
N MET A 159 -13.75 -0.36 24.02
CA MET A 159 -15.03 -0.79 23.46
C MET A 159 -16.01 0.36 23.18
N ALA A 160 -15.75 1.56 23.70
CA ALA A 160 -16.55 2.77 23.48
C ALA A 160 -15.97 3.71 22.41
N GLN A 161 -14.72 3.50 22.00
CA GLN A 161 -14.02 4.34 21.03
C GLN A 161 -14.35 3.91 19.59
N ASP A 162 -14.99 4.78 18.83
CA ASP A 162 -15.39 4.56 17.44
C ASP A 162 -14.21 4.45 16.46
N PHE A 163 -13.05 5.03 16.80
CA PHE A 163 -11.79 4.87 16.06
C PHE A 163 -11.02 3.60 16.42
N SER A 164 -11.35 2.94 17.54
CA SER A 164 -10.71 1.69 17.99
C SER A 164 -11.52 0.46 17.64
N MET A 165 -12.84 0.56 17.56
CA MET A 165 -13.73 -0.57 17.29
C MET A 165 -14.73 -0.17 16.20
N ARG A 166 -14.80 -0.95 15.12
CA ARG A 166 -15.64 -0.65 13.96
C ARG A 166 -17.12 -0.53 14.30
N TYR A 167 -17.57 -1.33 15.28
CA TYR A 167 -18.90 -1.28 15.89
C TYR A 167 -18.75 -1.27 17.42
N PRO A 168 -18.73 -0.10 18.08
CA PRO A 168 -18.56 0.00 19.53
C PRO A 168 -19.61 -0.84 20.29
N LEU A 169 -19.15 -1.64 21.26
CA LEU A 169 -20.02 -2.42 22.13
C LEU A 169 -20.49 -1.63 23.36
N ILE A 170 -19.84 -0.50 23.64
CA ILE A 170 -20.18 0.42 24.73
C ILE A 170 -20.55 1.77 24.13
N ASP A 171 -21.63 2.35 24.63
CA ASP A 171 -22.01 3.75 24.40
C ASP A 171 -21.49 4.57 25.58
N GLY A 172 -20.48 5.40 25.32
CA GLY A 172 -19.76 6.17 26.33
C GLY A 172 -20.16 7.65 26.32
N HIS A 173 -20.36 8.21 27.51
CA HIS A 173 -20.63 9.63 27.71
C HIS A 173 -19.51 10.28 28.54
N GLY A 174 -18.89 11.33 27.98
CA GLY A 174 -17.73 12.01 28.54
C GLY A 174 -16.48 11.86 27.66
N ASN A 175 -15.30 12.17 28.21
CA ASN A 175 -14.04 12.02 27.48
C ASN A 175 -13.53 10.57 27.57
N PHE A 176 -13.71 9.82 26.48
CA PHE A 176 -13.23 8.44 26.31
C PHE A 176 -11.88 8.35 25.56
N GLY A 177 -11.12 9.45 25.49
CA GLY A 177 -9.86 9.54 24.79
C GLY A 177 -10.01 9.98 23.34
N SER A 178 -8.89 10.15 22.65
CA SER A 178 -8.83 10.66 21.28
C SER A 178 -7.91 9.81 20.39
N ILE A 179 -8.05 9.96 19.07
CA ILE A 179 -7.15 9.34 18.09
C ILE A 179 -5.71 9.91 18.17
N ASP A 180 -5.54 11.04 18.86
CA ASP A 180 -4.25 11.71 19.08
C ASP A 180 -3.41 10.98 20.14
N GLY A 181 -4.04 10.04 20.85
CA GLY A 181 -3.41 9.26 21.91
C GLY A 181 -3.70 9.79 23.31
N ASP A 182 -4.62 10.77 23.45
CA ASP A 182 -5.06 11.25 24.75
C ASP A 182 -5.80 10.13 25.50
N GLN A 183 -5.47 9.99 26.77
CA GLN A 183 -6.14 9.02 27.64
C GLN A 183 -7.57 9.47 27.94
N ALA A 184 -8.45 8.50 28.18
CA ALA A 184 -9.77 8.78 28.72
C ALA A 184 -9.68 9.49 30.08
N ALA A 185 -10.69 10.29 30.40
CA ALA A 185 -10.84 10.84 31.73
C ALA A 185 -10.96 9.71 32.77
N ALA A 186 -10.72 10.03 34.05
CA ALA A 186 -10.89 9.04 35.12
C ALA A 186 -12.34 8.51 35.18
N MET A 187 -12.51 7.23 35.53
CA MET A 187 -13.80 6.53 35.57
C MET A 187 -14.90 7.16 36.46
N ARG A 188 -14.53 8.11 37.33
CA ARG A 188 -15.46 8.92 38.12
C ARG A 188 -16.20 9.99 37.31
N TYR A 189 -15.66 10.42 36.18
CA TYR A 189 -16.23 11.45 35.33
C TYR A 189 -17.02 10.88 34.15
N THR A 190 -16.54 9.77 33.57
CA THR A 190 -17.19 9.10 32.44
C THR A 190 -18.40 8.29 32.89
N GLU A 191 -19.36 8.16 31.98
CA GLU A 191 -20.51 7.27 32.12
C GLU A 191 -20.61 6.34 30.91
N ALA A 192 -21.18 5.16 31.09
CA ALA A 192 -21.30 4.16 30.03
C ALA A 192 -22.64 3.41 30.12
N ARG A 193 -23.05 2.86 28.98
CA ARG A 193 -24.11 1.85 28.85
C ARG A 193 -23.81 0.92 27.66
N MET A 194 -24.53 -0.18 27.52
CA MET A 194 -24.37 -1.03 26.34
C MET A 194 -24.81 -0.29 25.07
N SER A 195 -24.08 -0.47 23.97
CA SER A 195 -24.53 0.01 22.67
C SER A 195 -25.71 -0.83 22.16
N LYS A 196 -26.40 -0.35 21.13
CA LYS A 196 -27.52 -1.10 20.53
C LYS A 196 -27.06 -2.45 19.97
N VAL A 197 -25.91 -2.49 19.31
CA VAL A 197 -25.35 -3.73 18.73
C VAL A 197 -24.87 -4.71 19.80
N ALA A 198 -24.37 -4.23 20.95
CA ALA A 198 -23.95 -5.10 22.05
C ALA A 198 -25.10 -5.92 22.65
N THR A 199 -26.35 -5.47 22.49
CA THR A 199 -27.52 -6.25 22.95
C THR A 199 -27.60 -7.61 22.23
N LEU A 200 -27.19 -7.67 20.96
CA LEU A 200 -27.16 -8.91 20.17
C LEU A 200 -26.12 -9.93 20.68
N MET A 201 -25.13 -9.47 21.45
CA MET A 201 -24.15 -10.38 22.05
C MET A 201 -24.79 -11.24 23.14
N LEU A 202 -25.75 -10.69 23.88
CA LEU A 202 -26.35 -11.28 25.08
C LEU A 202 -27.78 -11.80 24.86
N GLU A 203 -28.38 -11.50 23.71
CA GLU A 203 -29.74 -11.91 23.40
C GLU A 203 -29.89 -13.43 23.45
N GLY A 204 -30.85 -13.92 24.24
CA GLY A 204 -31.10 -15.34 24.46
C GLY A 204 -30.32 -15.97 25.62
N ILE A 205 -29.41 -15.26 26.28
CA ILE A 205 -28.56 -15.82 27.35
C ILE A 205 -29.33 -16.46 28.52
N LYS A 206 -30.54 -15.98 28.82
CA LYS A 206 -31.44 -16.52 29.87
C LYS A 206 -32.24 -17.76 29.45
N LYS A 207 -32.07 -18.25 28.21
CA LYS A 207 -32.75 -19.41 27.66
C LYS A 207 -31.85 -20.64 27.55
N ASP A 208 -30.91 -20.79 28.50
CA ASP A 208 -29.96 -21.91 28.55
C ASP A 208 -29.22 -22.11 27.22
N THR A 209 -28.78 -21.03 26.59
CA THR A 209 -28.13 -21.08 25.26
C THR A 209 -26.62 -21.30 25.31
N VAL A 210 -26.01 -21.08 26.47
CA VAL A 210 -24.57 -21.17 26.70
C VAL A 210 -24.30 -21.75 28.09
N ASP A 211 -23.11 -22.32 28.27
CA ASP A 211 -22.72 -22.90 29.56
C ASP A 211 -22.23 -21.81 30.52
N PHE A 212 -22.68 -21.91 31.77
CA PHE A 212 -22.22 -21.09 32.89
C PHE A 212 -21.19 -21.84 33.73
N VAL A 213 -20.14 -21.14 34.10
CA VAL A 213 -19.08 -21.63 34.99
C VAL A 213 -19.10 -20.84 36.29
N ASP A 214 -18.51 -21.40 37.34
CA ASP A 214 -18.28 -20.67 38.57
C ASP A 214 -17.31 -19.50 38.33
N ASN A 215 -17.55 -18.38 39.00
CA ASN A 215 -16.59 -17.29 39.06
C ASN A 215 -15.35 -17.69 39.90
N TYR A 216 -14.43 -16.74 40.10
CA TYR A 216 -13.13 -17.04 40.73
C TYR A 216 -13.21 -17.49 42.20
N ASP A 217 -14.30 -17.17 42.93
CA ASP A 217 -14.53 -17.58 44.32
C ASP A 217 -15.74 -18.52 44.49
N ALA A 218 -16.31 -18.99 43.38
CA ALA A 218 -17.47 -19.88 43.32
C ALA A 218 -18.74 -19.38 44.05
N THR A 219 -18.90 -18.06 44.20
CA THR A 219 -20.12 -17.44 44.75
C THR A 219 -21.12 -17.02 43.69
N GLU A 220 -20.65 -16.77 42.46
CA GLU A 220 -21.44 -16.30 41.31
C GLU A 220 -21.23 -17.21 40.10
N LYS A 221 -22.12 -17.10 39.12
CA LYS A 221 -21.99 -17.78 37.81
C LYS A 221 -21.66 -16.77 36.71
N GLU A 222 -20.75 -17.14 35.81
CA GLU A 222 -20.42 -16.37 34.60
C GLU A 222 -20.51 -17.22 33.33
N PRO A 223 -20.89 -16.64 32.17
CA PRO A 223 -20.96 -17.38 30.93
C PRO A 223 -19.56 -17.67 30.38
N SER A 224 -19.33 -18.92 29.97
CA SER A 224 -18.08 -19.33 29.31
C SER A 224 -17.88 -18.65 27.94
N VAL A 225 -18.98 -18.43 27.21
CA VAL A 225 -19.07 -17.78 25.90
C VAL A 225 -20.41 -17.04 25.82
N LEU A 226 -20.50 -15.99 24.98
CA LEU A 226 -21.78 -15.32 24.74
C LEU A 226 -22.56 -15.92 23.55
N PRO A 227 -23.91 -15.80 23.51
CA PRO A 227 -24.71 -16.22 22.35
C PRO A 227 -24.24 -15.61 21.02
N SER A 228 -23.83 -14.33 21.02
CA SER A 228 -23.23 -13.64 19.87
C SER A 228 -24.02 -13.80 18.56
N ARG A 229 -25.18 -13.15 18.43
CA ARG A 229 -26.04 -13.32 17.23
C ARG A 229 -25.47 -12.76 15.92
N PHE A 230 -24.26 -12.22 15.91
CA PHE A 230 -23.51 -11.84 14.71
C PHE A 230 -22.03 -12.29 14.85
N PRO A 231 -21.28 -12.45 13.74
CA PRO A 231 -19.88 -12.94 13.73
C PRO A 231 -18.86 -11.91 14.25
N ASN A 232 -18.93 -11.63 15.55
CA ASN A 232 -18.22 -10.53 16.20
C ASN A 232 -16.68 -10.63 16.12
N LEU A 233 -16.11 -11.84 16.05
CA LEU A 233 -14.64 -12.01 15.89
C LEU A 233 -14.11 -11.26 14.66
N LEU A 234 -14.81 -11.36 13.53
CA LEU A 234 -14.42 -10.71 12.28
C LEU A 234 -14.89 -9.26 12.23
N VAL A 235 -16.11 -9.00 12.67
CA VAL A 235 -16.71 -7.65 12.65
C VAL A 235 -15.90 -6.67 13.51
N SER A 236 -15.57 -7.06 14.73
CA SER A 236 -14.82 -6.21 15.65
C SER A 236 -13.31 -6.36 15.52
N GLY A 237 -12.84 -7.51 15.02
CA GLY A 237 -11.43 -7.86 15.04
C GLY A 237 -10.91 -8.06 16.47
N GLY A 238 -9.59 -8.10 16.60
CA GLY A 238 -8.96 -8.25 17.90
C GLY A 238 -7.44 -8.31 17.80
N SER A 239 -6.77 -7.64 18.72
CA SER A 239 -5.32 -7.70 18.87
C SER A 239 -4.95 -8.16 20.28
N GLY A 240 -3.88 -8.95 20.39
CA GLY A 240 -3.44 -9.51 21.66
C GLY A 240 -2.07 -10.17 21.59
N ILE A 241 -1.27 -9.98 22.62
CA ILE A 241 0.04 -10.62 22.77
C ILE A 241 -0.07 -11.60 23.94
N ALA A 242 0.14 -12.89 23.66
CA ALA A 242 0.15 -13.97 24.64
C ALA A 242 1.60 -14.42 24.91
N VAL A 243 1.77 -15.58 25.53
CA VAL A 243 3.10 -16.19 25.71
C VAL A 243 3.42 -17.04 24.47
N GLY A 244 4.47 -16.67 23.73
CA GLY A 244 4.91 -17.41 22.54
C GLY A 244 4.07 -17.22 21.27
N MET A 245 3.01 -16.40 21.33
CA MET A 245 2.11 -16.13 20.20
C MET A 245 1.45 -14.76 20.31
N ALA A 246 0.89 -14.28 19.20
CA ALA A 246 0.11 -13.06 19.14
C ALA A 246 -1.09 -13.26 18.21
N THR A 247 -2.06 -12.37 18.30
CA THR A 247 -3.22 -12.29 17.40
C THR A 247 -3.41 -10.86 16.92
N SER A 248 -3.80 -10.71 15.66
CA SER A 248 -4.04 -9.45 14.98
C SER A 248 -5.07 -9.68 13.89
N ILE A 249 -6.34 -9.55 14.24
CA ILE A 249 -7.50 -9.73 13.37
C ILE A 249 -8.04 -8.33 13.06
N PRO A 250 -8.05 -7.89 11.79
CA PRO A 250 -8.60 -6.62 11.43
C PRO A 250 -10.15 -6.67 11.49
N PRO A 251 -10.80 -5.52 11.74
CA PRO A 251 -12.26 -5.43 11.68
C PRO A 251 -12.77 -5.56 10.24
N HIS A 252 -14.03 -5.98 10.12
CA HIS A 252 -14.75 -6.16 8.86
C HIS A 252 -16.13 -5.52 8.93
N ASN A 253 -16.72 -5.24 7.76
CA ASN A 253 -18.07 -4.70 7.68
C ASN A 253 -19.09 -5.78 8.13
N LEU A 254 -20.07 -5.38 8.95
CA LEU A 254 -21.06 -6.28 9.52
C LEU A 254 -21.95 -6.91 8.46
N ALA A 255 -22.40 -6.15 7.48
CA ALA A 255 -23.29 -6.64 6.43
C ALA A 255 -22.58 -7.66 5.54
N GLU A 256 -21.37 -7.35 5.10
CA GLU A 256 -20.54 -8.22 4.28
C GLU A 256 -20.17 -9.52 5.02
N THR A 257 -19.84 -9.42 6.31
CA THR A 257 -19.51 -10.61 7.12
C THR A 257 -20.74 -11.50 7.30
N ILE A 258 -21.93 -10.91 7.48
CA ILE A 258 -23.20 -11.67 7.51
C ILE A 258 -23.47 -12.33 6.16
N ASP A 259 -23.29 -11.62 5.05
CA ASP A 259 -23.50 -12.17 3.70
C ASP A 259 -22.56 -13.35 3.43
N ALA A 260 -21.29 -13.24 3.81
CA ALA A 260 -20.33 -14.34 3.73
C ALA A 260 -20.73 -15.54 4.61
N THR A 261 -21.27 -15.27 5.81
CA THR A 261 -21.78 -16.32 6.71
C THR A 261 -22.99 -17.03 6.09
N ILE A 262 -23.93 -16.28 5.51
CA ILE A 262 -25.11 -16.83 4.83
C ILE A 262 -24.69 -17.64 3.59
N ALA A 263 -23.72 -17.16 2.82
CA ALA A 263 -23.19 -17.87 1.66
C ALA A 263 -22.59 -19.23 2.07
N LEU A 264 -21.80 -19.26 3.15
CA LEU A 264 -21.27 -20.50 3.73
C LEU A 264 -22.37 -21.42 4.27
N ALA A 265 -23.40 -20.87 4.93
CA ALA A 265 -24.52 -21.64 5.44
C ALA A 265 -25.31 -22.35 4.33
N ARG A 266 -25.47 -21.68 3.17
CA ARG A 266 -26.13 -22.25 1.99
C ARG A 266 -25.27 -23.23 1.21
N ASN A 267 -23.96 -23.00 1.17
CA ASN A 267 -22.99 -23.84 0.50
C ASN A 267 -21.76 -24.11 1.38
N PRO A 268 -21.74 -25.22 2.15
CA PRO A 268 -20.59 -25.58 2.98
C PRO A 268 -19.28 -25.76 2.20
N GLU A 269 -19.36 -26.10 0.92
CA GLU A 269 -18.20 -26.29 0.04
C GLU A 269 -17.70 -24.99 -0.61
N ILE A 270 -18.30 -23.84 -0.28
CA ILE A 270 -17.87 -22.53 -0.81
C ILE A 270 -16.37 -22.32 -0.62
N THR A 271 -15.72 -21.85 -1.68
CA THR A 271 -14.28 -21.58 -1.70
C THR A 271 -13.98 -20.22 -1.08
N ILE A 272 -12.73 -20.00 -0.67
CA ILE A 272 -12.31 -18.70 -0.12
C ILE A 272 -12.43 -17.59 -1.17
N ALA A 273 -12.19 -17.91 -2.45
CA ALA A 273 -12.37 -16.96 -3.55
C ALA A 273 -13.82 -16.49 -3.70
N GLU A 274 -14.79 -17.40 -3.56
CA GLU A 274 -16.22 -17.08 -3.59
C GLU A 274 -16.65 -16.32 -2.31
N ILE A 275 -16.10 -16.67 -1.13
CA ILE A 275 -16.32 -15.90 0.10
C ILE A 275 -15.87 -14.44 -0.09
N MET A 276 -14.76 -14.22 -0.78
CA MET A 276 -14.24 -12.86 -1.06
C MET A 276 -15.13 -12.02 -1.96
N GLU A 277 -16.10 -12.61 -2.67
CA GLU A 277 -17.11 -11.85 -3.42
C GLU A 277 -18.11 -11.16 -2.48
N PHE A 278 -18.40 -11.79 -1.33
CA PHE A 278 -19.26 -11.24 -0.28
C PHE A 278 -18.49 -10.44 0.77
N LEU A 279 -17.23 -10.80 1.02
CA LEU A 279 -16.33 -10.14 1.98
C LEU A 279 -15.04 -9.70 1.27
N PRO A 280 -15.03 -8.53 0.61
CA PRO A 280 -13.91 -8.10 -0.23
C PRO A 280 -12.59 -7.88 0.53
N GLY A 281 -12.66 -7.54 1.81
CA GLY A 281 -11.49 -7.22 2.64
C GLY A 281 -11.87 -6.64 3.99
N PRO A 282 -10.87 -6.26 4.82
CA PRO A 282 -11.09 -5.52 6.06
C PRO A 282 -11.84 -4.18 5.84
N ASP A 283 -12.57 -3.74 6.86
CA ASP A 283 -13.21 -2.42 6.91
C ASP A 283 -12.85 -1.73 8.23
N PHE A 284 -11.92 -0.77 8.15
CA PHE A 284 -11.36 -0.11 9.30
C PHE A 284 -12.25 1.05 9.78
N PRO A 285 -12.35 1.28 11.11
CA PRO A 285 -13.13 2.39 11.65
C PRO A 285 -12.66 3.75 11.16
N THR A 286 -11.35 3.90 10.87
CA THR A 286 -10.71 5.14 10.39
C THR A 286 -10.80 5.33 8.87
N GLY A 287 -11.42 4.41 8.13
CA GLY A 287 -11.48 4.43 6.66
C GLY A 287 -10.14 4.03 6.04
N ALA A 288 -9.50 5.00 5.38
CA ALA A 288 -8.28 4.86 4.59
C ALA A 288 -8.45 3.99 3.33
N MET A 289 -7.36 3.80 2.60
CA MET A 289 -7.31 3.03 1.36
C MET A 289 -6.42 1.80 1.51
N ILE A 290 -6.92 0.62 1.18
CA ILE A 290 -6.11 -0.59 1.02
C ILE A 290 -5.54 -0.64 -0.39
N MET A 291 -4.24 -0.92 -0.48
CA MET A 291 -3.45 -0.97 -1.71
C MET A 291 -3.31 -2.42 -2.20
N GLY A 292 -4.06 -2.78 -3.24
CA GLY A 292 -4.06 -4.12 -3.82
C GLY A 292 -4.77 -5.18 -2.96
N THR A 293 -4.94 -6.39 -3.52
CA THR A 293 -5.69 -7.48 -2.86
C THR A 293 -4.85 -8.70 -2.49
N LYS A 294 -3.58 -8.74 -2.89
CA LYS A 294 -2.68 -9.88 -2.65
C LYS A 294 -2.56 -10.22 -1.15
N GLY A 295 -2.36 -9.20 -0.32
CA GLY A 295 -2.23 -9.36 1.13
C GLY A 295 -3.53 -9.81 1.81
N ILE A 296 -4.69 -9.36 1.31
CA ILE A 296 -6.00 -9.81 1.78
C ILE A 296 -6.18 -11.29 1.46
N LYS A 297 -5.91 -11.69 0.21
CA LYS A 297 -6.04 -13.08 -0.24
C LYS A 297 -5.17 -14.02 0.58
N GLU A 298 -3.90 -13.67 0.79
CA GLU A 298 -2.97 -14.46 1.61
C GLU A 298 -3.47 -14.60 3.06
N ALA A 299 -3.93 -13.50 3.66
CA ALA A 299 -4.50 -13.48 5.00
C ALA A 299 -5.74 -14.37 5.11
N TYR A 300 -6.63 -14.33 4.13
CA TYR A 300 -7.87 -15.12 4.15
C TYR A 300 -7.65 -16.59 3.86
N GLU A 301 -6.66 -16.95 3.04
CA GLU A 301 -6.31 -18.34 2.72
C GLU A 301 -5.55 -19.03 3.86
N THR A 302 -4.60 -18.32 4.48
CA THR A 302 -3.63 -18.92 5.43
C THR A 302 -3.80 -18.48 6.87
N GLY A 303 -4.58 -17.42 7.13
CA GLY A 303 -4.66 -16.76 8.43
C GLY A 303 -3.55 -15.74 8.69
N LYS A 304 -2.59 -15.57 7.78
CA LYS A 304 -1.49 -14.61 7.88
C LYS A 304 -1.33 -13.82 6.60
N GLY A 305 -1.05 -12.52 6.70
CA GLY A 305 -0.81 -11.68 5.54
C GLY A 305 -0.45 -10.26 5.94
N SER A 306 0.07 -9.49 5.00
CA SER A 306 0.39 -8.08 5.21
C SER A 306 -0.42 -7.23 4.25
N ILE A 307 -1.26 -6.35 4.79
CA ILE A 307 -2.17 -5.49 4.04
C ILE A 307 -1.63 -4.06 4.11
N SER A 308 -1.27 -3.49 2.96
CA SER A 308 -0.80 -2.10 2.92
C SER A 308 -1.97 -1.14 2.91
N VAL A 309 -1.97 -0.19 3.84
CA VAL A 309 -3.03 0.79 4.08
C VAL A 309 -2.44 2.19 3.96
N ARG A 310 -3.09 3.04 3.17
CA ARG A 310 -2.66 4.39 2.83
C ARG A 310 -3.73 5.40 3.21
N SER A 311 -3.29 6.53 3.77
CA SER A 311 -4.10 7.71 4.04
C SER A 311 -4.77 8.26 2.78
N ILE A 312 -6.03 8.68 2.91
CA ILE A 312 -6.69 9.47 1.87
C ILE A 312 -6.20 10.92 1.97
N ALA A 313 -5.58 11.39 0.90
CA ALA A 313 -5.08 12.75 0.78
C ALA A 313 -5.57 13.39 -0.52
N LYS A 314 -5.90 14.68 -0.46
CA LYS A 314 -6.28 15.50 -1.61
C LYS A 314 -5.30 16.66 -1.76
N ILE A 315 -4.90 16.93 -3.01
CA ILE A 315 -4.10 18.09 -3.36
C ILE A 315 -5.04 19.24 -3.72
N GLU A 316 -4.78 20.41 -3.16
CA GLU A 316 -5.49 21.66 -3.48
C GLU A 316 -4.47 22.70 -3.96
N HIS A 317 -4.70 23.24 -5.16
CA HIS A 317 -3.89 24.32 -5.72
C HIS A 317 -4.54 25.68 -5.39
N LEU A 318 -3.76 26.58 -4.79
CA LEU A 318 -4.20 27.91 -4.39
C LEU A 318 -3.91 28.93 -5.49
N HIS A 319 -4.76 29.97 -5.57
CA HIS A 319 -4.67 31.06 -6.57
C HIS A 319 -3.33 31.82 -6.57
N ASN A 320 -2.55 31.76 -5.49
CA ASN A 320 -1.24 32.41 -5.36
C ASN A 320 -0.07 31.54 -5.89
N GLY A 321 -0.37 30.39 -6.51
CA GLY A 321 0.62 29.44 -7.02
C GLY A 321 1.27 28.57 -5.95
N LYS A 322 0.74 28.54 -4.72
CA LYS A 322 1.08 27.55 -3.69
C LYS A 322 0.12 26.36 -3.78
N SER A 323 0.55 25.21 -3.30
CA SER A 323 -0.29 24.02 -3.20
C SER A 323 -0.33 23.55 -1.75
N ARG A 324 -1.34 22.77 -1.37
CA ARG A 324 -1.38 22.08 -0.08
C ARG A 324 -1.91 20.66 -0.24
N ILE A 325 -1.41 19.78 0.61
CA ILE A 325 -1.92 18.41 0.75
C ILE A 325 -2.82 18.39 1.99
N ILE A 326 -4.04 17.88 1.83
CA ILE A 326 -5.02 17.73 2.89
C ILE A 326 -5.25 16.24 3.11
N VAL A 327 -4.84 15.72 4.26
CA VAL A 327 -5.10 14.33 4.68
C VAL A 327 -6.39 14.29 5.49
N SER A 328 -7.36 13.51 5.02
CA SER A 328 -8.68 13.36 5.65
C SER A 328 -8.85 12.06 6.43
N GLU A 329 -8.06 11.04 6.14
CA GLU A 329 -8.15 9.71 6.78
C GLU A 329 -6.76 9.12 6.98
N ILE A 330 -6.58 8.32 8.03
CA ILE A 330 -5.29 7.73 8.40
C ILE A 330 -5.40 6.21 8.58
N PRO A 331 -4.31 5.45 8.37
CA PRO A 331 -4.30 4.02 8.60
C PRO A 331 -4.71 3.64 10.03
N TYR A 332 -5.31 2.45 10.16
CA TYR A 332 -5.82 1.93 11.42
C TYR A 332 -4.71 1.68 12.45
N GLU A 333 -5.02 1.89 13.74
CA GLU A 333 -4.10 1.81 14.90
C GLU A 333 -2.88 2.76 14.83
N ILE A 334 -2.89 3.76 13.94
CA ILE A 334 -1.87 4.82 13.90
C ILE A 334 -2.36 6.07 14.63
N LYS A 335 -1.52 6.58 15.54
CA LYS A 335 -1.77 7.86 16.21
C LYS A 335 -1.50 9.02 15.26
N LYS A 336 -2.42 9.99 15.21
CA LYS A 336 -2.28 11.18 14.37
C LYS A 336 -1.05 12.02 14.74
N THR A 337 -0.77 12.13 16.04
CA THR A 337 0.41 12.81 16.59
C THR A 337 1.72 12.24 16.07
N LEU A 338 1.82 10.91 15.95
CA LEU A 338 3.01 10.23 15.41
C LEU A 338 3.27 10.61 13.94
N ILE A 339 2.22 10.76 13.13
CA ILE A 339 2.34 11.22 11.74
C ILE A 339 2.91 12.64 11.71
N ILE A 340 2.31 13.55 12.50
CA ILE A 340 2.72 14.96 12.56
C ILE A 340 4.17 15.08 13.04
N GLU A 341 4.54 14.40 14.13
CA GLU A 341 5.90 14.37 14.66
C GLU A 341 6.90 13.86 13.64
N LYS A 342 6.55 12.79 12.91
CA LYS A 342 7.44 12.22 11.90
C LYS A 342 7.65 13.16 10.72
N ILE A 343 6.60 13.82 10.24
CA ILE A 343 6.70 14.82 9.17
C ILE A 343 7.57 16.00 9.63
N ALA A 344 7.31 16.52 10.83
CA ALA A 344 8.10 17.61 11.40
C ALA A 344 9.59 17.23 11.56
N GLN A 345 9.89 16.00 11.96
CA GLN A 345 11.25 15.48 12.01
C GLN A 345 11.90 15.45 10.61
N LEU A 346 11.21 14.91 9.59
CA LEU A 346 11.73 14.85 8.23
C LEU A 346 11.97 16.26 7.62
N MET A 347 11.15 17.24 7.99
CA MET A 347 11.38 18.65 7.64
C MET A 347 12.63 19.20 8.31
N LYS A 348 12.81 18.93 9.62
CA LYS A 348 13.97 19.39 10.40
C LYS A 348 15.28 18.78 9.90
N ASP A 349 15.26 17.49 9.58
CA ASP A 349 16.41 16.73 9.08
C ASP A 349 16.71 17.01 7.59
N LYS A 350 15.88 17.84 6.94
CA LYS A 350 15.95 18.18 5.50
C LYS A 350 15.93 16.96 4.57
N THR A 351 15.31 15.87 5.00
CA THR A 351 15.09 14.68 4.15
C THR A 351 13.95 14.91 3.16
N ILE A 352 12.91 15.66 3.57
CA ILE A 352 11.85 16.16 2.69
C ILE A 352 11.98 17.69 2.63
N ASP A 353 12.66 18.18 1.59
CA ASP A 353 12.61 19.60 1.23
C ASP A 353 11.37 19.85 0.35
N GLY A 354 10.67 20.96 0.61
CA GLY A 354 9.47 21.35 -0.13
C GLY A 354 8.19 21.51 0.69
N VAL A 355 8.17 21.05 1.95
CA VAL A 355 7.08 21.39 2.88
C VAL A 355 7.37 22.77 3.50
N ALA A 356 6.40 23.69 3.39
CA ALA A 356 6.47 25.04 3.93
C ALA A 356 5.96 25.12 5.37
N ASP A 357 4.84 24.46 5.65
CA ASP A 357 4.20 24.45 6.98
C ASP A 357 3.37 23.17 7.18
N LEU A 358 3.16 22.79 8.44
CA LEU A 358 2.39 21.62 8.85
C LEU A 358 1.42 22.02 9.96
N ARG A 359 0.12 21.81 9.73
CA ARG A 359 -0.95 22.17 10.68
C ARG A 359 -1.94 21.03 10.86
N ASP A 360 -2.46 20.89 12.07
CA ASP A 360 -3.59 20.02 12.37
C ASP A 360 -4.85 20.85 12.57
N GLU A 361 -5.79 20.75 11.62
CA GLU A 361 -7.10 21.41 11.68
C GLU A 361 -8.22 20.40 11.97
N SER A 362 -7.87 19.23 12.53
CA SER A 362 -8.84 18.21 12.91
C SER A 362 -9.83 18.73 13.94
N ASN A 363 -11.10 18.36 13.81
CA ASN A 363 -12.17 18.77 14.71
C ASN A 363 -13.17 17.62 14.91
N ARG A 364 -14.31 17.90 15.54
CA ARG A 364 -15.39 16.90 15.75
C ARG A 364 -15.95 16.30 14.45
N ASN A 365 -15.77 16.96 13.31
CA ASN A 365 -16.27 16.50 12.01
C ASN A 365 -15.29 15.55 11.30
N GLY A 366 -14.06 15.39 11.81
CA GLY A 366 -13.09 14.43 11.25
C GLY A 366 -11.65 14.91 11.28
N ILE A 367 -10.78 14.08 10.72
CA ILE A 367 -9.34 14.33 10.62
C ILE A 367 -9.09 15.33 9.47
N ARG A 368 -8.22 16.31 9.72
CA ARG A 368 -7.81 17.28 8.70
C ARG A 368 -6.38 17.74 8.96
N ILE A 369 -5.42 16.96 8.48
CA ILE A 369 -3.99 17.33 8.55
C ILE A 369 -3.63 18.08 7.27
N ILE A 370 -2.93 19.18 7.43
CA ILE A 370 -2.61 20.11 6.36
C ILE A 370 -1.11 20.25 6.25
N ILE A 371 -0.64 20.05 5.02
CA ILE A 371 0.77 20.17 4.66
C ILE A 371 0.85 21.19 3.54
N ASP A 372 1.28 22.41 3.85
CA ASP A 372 1.45 23.45 2.86
C ASP A 372 2.78 23.25 2.12
N ILE A 373 2.75 23.38 0.79
CA ILE A 373 3.88 23.11 -0.09
C ILE A 373 4.54 24.42 -0.53
N LYS A 374 5.87 24.44 -0.59
CA LYS A 374 6.67 25.58 -1.07
C LYS A 374 6.34 25.86 -2.54
N LYS A 375 6.41 27.13 -2.94
CA LYS A 375 6.15 27.54 -4.33
C LYS A 375 7.21 26.93 -5.26
N GLY A 376 6.79 26.31 -6.37
CA GLY A 376 7.67 25.67 -7.35
C GLY A 376 7.90 24.18 -7.13
N GLU A 377 7.46 23.64 -5.99
CA GLU A 377 7.51 22.20 -5.72
C GLU A 377 6.26 21.48 -6.21
N VAL A 378 6.44 20.23 -6.66
CA VAL A 378 5.36 19.38 -7.16
C VAL A 378 4.74 18.60 -6.00
N PRO A 379 3.47 18.88 -5.62
CA PRO A 379 2.86 18.32 -4.42
C PRO A 379 2.70 16.80 -4.46
N GLU A 380 2.50 16.21 -5.64
CA GLU A 380 2.38 14.75 -5.86
C GLU A 380 3.64 14.01 -5.43
N ILE A 381 4.82 14.56 -5.74
CA ILE A 381 6.10 13.95 -5.37
C ILE A 381 6.34 14.03 -3.88
N ILE A 382 6.00 15.17 -3.26
CA ILE A 382 6.12 15.32 -1.81
C ILE A 382 5.17 14.34 -1.12
N LEU A 383 3.94 14.19 -1.62
CA LEU A 383 3.00 13.21 -1.11
C LEU A 383 3.54 11.77 -1.21
N ASN A 384 4.15 11.40 -2.34
CA ASN A 384 4.79 10.09 -2.51
C ASN A 384 5.97 9.88 -1.54
N LYS A 385 6.82 10.89 -1.33
CA LYS A 385 7.89 10.85 -0.32
C LYS A 385 7.32 10.66 1.08
N LEU A 386 6.25 11.38 1.40
CA LEU A 386 5.56 11.28 2.68
C LEU A 386 4.97 9.88 2.90
N TYR A 387 4.30 9.30 1.90
CA TYR A 387 3.81 7.92 1.99
C TYR A 387 4.94 6.92 2.26
N ARG A 388 6.10 7.07 1.60
CA ARG A 388 7.23 6.14 1.77
C ARG A 388 7.93 6.26 3.13
N GLN A 389 7.97 7.46 3.71
CA GLN A 389 8.83 7.76 4.87
C GLN A 389 8.05 8.01 6.17
N THR A 390 6.71 8.01 6.12
CA THR A 390 5.85 8.30 7.28
C THR A 390 4.73 7.28 7.41
N PRO A 391 4.08 7.18 8.59
CA PRO A 391 2.92 6.32 8.79
C PRO A 391 1.66 6.72 8.00
N LEU A 392 1.71 7.70 7.09
CA LEU A 392 0.64 7.94 6.11
C LEU A 392 0.43 6.75 5.17
N GLN A 393 1.43 5.88 5.03
CA GLN A 393 1.24 4.53 4.52
C GLN A 393 1.88 3.55 5.49
N SER A 394 1.15 2.53 5.90
CA SER A 394 1.62 1.51 6.84
C SER A 394 1.08 0.13 6.43
N ASN A 395 1.70 -0.93 6.97
CA ASN A 395 1.23 -2.28 6.74
C ASN A 395 0.53 -2.80 7.98
N TYR A 396 -0.73 -3.24 7.83
CA TYR A 396 -1.43 -4.01 8.83
C TYR A 396 -1.06 -5.49 8.70
N ASN A 397 -0.42 -6.03 9.73
CA ASN A 397 0.02 -7.42 9.74
C ASN A 397 -1.07 -8.30 10.36
N VAL A 398 -1.71 -9.10 9.52
CA VAL A 398 -2.79 -10.00 9.89
C VAL A 398 -2.22 -11.30 10.46
N ASN A 399 -2.79 -11.74 11.58
CA ASN A 399 -2.53 -13.04 12.20
C ASN A 399 -3.78 -13.54 12.95
N PHE A 400 -4.54 -14.42 12.31
CA PHE A 400 -5.83 -14.93 12.80
C PHE A 400 -5.65 -16.05 13.83
N VAL A 401 -5.24 -15.68 15.06
CA VAL A 401 -5.12 -16.63 16.16
C VAL A 401 -6.26 -16.40 17.16
N ALA A 402 -7.07 -17.44 17.39
CA ALA A 402 -8.15 -17.41 18.37
C ALA A 402 -8.29 -18.77 19.05
N LEU A 403 -9.03 -18.81 20.17
CA LEU A 403 -9.29 -20.06 20.89
C LEU A 403 -10.45 -20.80 20.21
N VAL A 404 -10.21 -22.05 19.83
CA VAL A 404 -11.25 -22.98 19.36
C VAL A 404 -11.23 -24.18 20.29
N ASP A 405 -12.35 -24.43 20.97
CA ASP A 405 -12.48 -25.48 21.99
C ASP A 405 -11.40 -25.38 23.09
N GLY A 406 -11.03 -24.15 23.48
CA GLY A 406 -10.03 -23.89 24.53
C GLY A 406 -8.57 -23.92 24.06
N GLU A 407 -8.32 -24.25 22.79
CA GLU A 407 -6.96 -24.33 22.23
C GLU A 407 -6.67 -23.17 21.26
N PRO A 408 -5.48 -22.55 21.31
CA PRO A 408 -5.09 -21.52 20.34
C PRO A 408 -4.87 -22.13 18.96
N LYS A 409 -5.67 -21.71 17.98
CA LYS A 409 -5.56 -22.17 16.57
C LYS A 409 -5.38 -21.00 15.62
N LEU A 410 -4.59 -21.22 14.58
CA LEU A 410 -4.51 -20.33 13.42
C LEU A 410 -5.71 -20.62 12.51
N LEU A 411 -6.51 -19.59 12.23
CA LEU A 411 -7.74 -19.70 11.45
C LEU A 411 -7.53 -19.04 10.09
N ASN A 412 -8.06 -19.65 9.03
CA ASN A 412 -8.32 -18.93 7.78
C ASN A 412 -9.75 -18.33 7.83
N ILE A 413 -10.16 -17.54 6.83
CA ILE A 413 -11.45 -16.84 6.88
C ILE A 413 -12.63 -17.80 6.93
N LYS A 414 -12.57 -18.89 6.14
CA LYS A 414 -13.63 -19.91 6.09
C LYS A 414 -13.77 -20.61 7.43
N TYR A 415 -12.66 -21.04 8.02
CA TYR A 415 -12.68 -21.76 9.29
C TYR A 415 -13.21 -20.88 10.44
N ALA A 416 -12.89 -19.58 10.44
CA ALA A 416 -13.47 -18.64 11.41
C ALA A 416 -15.01 -18.55 11.29
N LEU A 417 -15.54 -18.49 10.06
CA LEU A 417 -16.98 -18.48 9.80
C LEU A 417 -17.65 -19.82 10.14
N GLU A 418 -16.99 -20.95 9.90
CA GLU A 418 -17.48 -22.28 10.28
C GLU A 418 -17.62 -22.45 11.80
N VAL A 419 -16.62 -21.99 12.56
CA VAL A 419 -16.67 -22.01 14.03
C VAL A 419 -17.84 -21.17 14.54
N TYR A 420 -18.03 -19.98 13.95
CA TYR A 420 -19.17 -19.12 14.28
C TYR A 420 -20.53 -19.78 13.94
N LEU A 421 -20.67 -20.35 12.74
CA LEU A 421 -21.91 -20.97 12.30
C LEU A 421 -22.27 -22.18 13.17
N LYS A 422 -21.29 -23.02 13.51
CA LYS A 422 -21.48 -24.16 14.44
C LYS A 422 -21.91 -23.69 15.83
N HIS A 423 -21.37 -22.56 16.30
CA HIS A 423 -21.82 -21.95 17.55
C HIS A 423 -23.28 -21.50 17.47
N GLN A 424 -23.69 -20.83 16.37
CA GLN A 424 -25.09 -20.44 16.17
C GLN A 424 -26.03 -21.63 16.05
N GLU A 425 -25.64 -22.71 15.36
CA GLU A 425 -26.42 -23.96 15.32
C GLU A 425 -26.69 -24.49 16.74
N ASN A 426 -25.68 -24.48 17.62
CA ASN A 426 -25.82 -24.90 19.01
C ASN A 426 -26.72 -23.95 19.81
N VAL A 427 -26.45 -22.65 19.75
CA VAL A 427 -27.21 -21.61 20.47
C VAL A 427 -28.70 -21.66 20.10
N VAL A 428 -29.01 -21.69 18.79
CA VAL A 428 -30.40 -21.74 18.31
C VAL A 428 -31.07 -23.07 18.68
N THR A 429 -30.37 -24.19 18.58
CA THR A 429 -30.90 -25.50 19.00
C THR A 429 -31.24 -25.51 20.49
N ARG A 430 -30.35 -25.01 21.36
CA ARG A 430 -30.59 -24.93 22.81
C ARG A 430 -31.75 -23.99 23.12
N ARG A 431 -31.80 -22.82 22.48
CA ARG A 431 -32.91 -21.86 22.61
C ARG A 431 -34.26 -22.49 22.25
N LEU A 432 -34.32 -23.20 21.12
CA LEU A 432 -35.52 -23.89 20.66
C LEU A 432 -35.93 -25.03 21.61
N LYS A 433 -34.97 -25.80 22.14
CA LYS A 433 -35.25 -26.83 23.15
C LYS A 433 -35.78 -26.23 24.45
N PHE A 434 -35.24 -25.09 24.89
CA PHE A 434 -35.73 -24.36 26.05
C PHE A 434 -37.18 -23.88 25.83
N ASP A 435 -37.44 -23.25 24.68
CA ASP A 435 -38.78 -22.76 24.33
C ASP A 435 -39.77 -23.93 24.15
N LEU A 436 -39.34 -25.06 23.57
CA LEU A 436 -40.12 -26.30 23.46
C LEU A 436 -40.49 -26.87 24.82
N ASN A 437 -39.52 -27.05 25.71
CA ASN A 437 -39.75 -27.58 27.05
C ASN A 437 -40.73 -26.68 27.83
N LYS A 438 -40.56 -25.36 27.72
CA LYS A 438 -41.46 -24.39 28.35
C LYS A 438 -42.88 -24.44 27.77
N ALA A 439 -43.01 -24.56 26.45
CA ALA A 439 -44.29 -24.68 25.77
C ALA A 439 -45.00 -25.99 26.12
N GLN A 440 -44.27 -27.11 26.17
CA GLN A 440 -44.78 -28.42 26.58
C GLN A 440 -45.18 -28.45 28.04
N ASP A 441 -44.38 -27.90 28.95
CA ASP A 441 -44.73 -27.76 30.37
C ASP A 441 -46.02 -26.91 30.52
N ARG A 442 -46.15 -25.83 29.76
CA ARG A 442 -47.35 -24.99 29.78
C ARG A 442 -48.57 -25.73 29.22
N MET A 443 -48.44 -26.40 28.09
CA MET A 443 -49.49 -27.23 27.48
C MET A 443 -49.97 -28.30 28.47
N HIS A 444 -49.05 -29.01 29.11
CA HIS A 444 -49.34 -30.04 30.12
C HIS A 444 -50.20 -29.49 31.27
N ILE A 445 -49.92 -28.28 31.75
CA ILE A 445 -50.76 -27.62 32.76
C ILE A 445 -52.15 -27.28 32.21
N LEU A 446 -52.24 -26.73 30.99
CA LEU A 446 -53.52 -26.35 30.38
C LEU A 446 -54.42 -27.55 30.11
N GLU A 447 -53.86 -28.71 29.73
CA GLU A 447 -54.61 -29.97 29.58
C GLU A 447 -55.26 -30.41 30.89
N GLY A 448 -54.52 -30.32 32.01
CA GLY A 448 -55.06 -30.61 33.34
C GLY A 448 -56.16 -29.63 33.76
N LEU A 449 -55.97 -28.33 33.51
CA LEU A 449 -56.97 -27.30 33.77
C LEU A 449 -58.23 -27.48 32.91
N LYS A 450 -58.07 -27.79 31.61
CA LYS A 450 -59.18 -28.07 30.71
C LYS A 450 -60.01 -29.25 31.21
N LEU A 451 -59.38 -30.36 31.57
CA LEU A 451 -60.04 -31.52 32.15
C LEU A 451 -60.79 -31.14 33.44
N ALA A 452 -60.19 -30.31 34.29
CA ALA A 452 -60.82 -29.86 35.52
C ALA A 452 -62.05 -28.97 35.28
N VAL A 453 -62.00 -28.07 34.29
CA VAL A 453 -63.15 -27.23 33.91
C VAL A 453 -64.29 -28.08 33.34
N GLU A 454 -63.99 -29.06 32.49
CA GLU A 454 -64.99 -29.97 31.91
C GLU A 454 -65.69 -30.84 32.97
N ASN A 455 -65.05 -31.07 34.13
CA ASN A 455 -65.53 -31.93 35.22
C ASN A 455 -65.65 -31.17 36.57
N ILE A 456 -65.96 -29.87 36.52
CA ILE A 456 -65.76 -28.97 37.67
C ILE A 456 -66.52 -29.36 38.94
N ASP A 457 -67.74 -29.89 38.82
CA ASP A 457 -68.54 -30.30 39.98
C ASP A 457 -67.89 -31.47 40.74
N GLU A 458 -67.32 -32.44 40.02
CA GLU A 458 -66.61 -33.58 40.60
C GLU A 458 -65.29 -33.12 41.24
N VAL A 459 -64.56 -32.23 40.57
CA VAL A 459 -63.33 -31.63 41.10
C VAL A 459 -63.59 -30.87 42.40
N ILE A 460 -64.62 -30.02 42.45
CA ILE A 460 -65.01 -29.28 43.66
C ILE A 460 -65.42 -30.25 44.77
N LYS A 461 -66.15 -31.32 44.45
CA LYS A 461 -66.55 -32.33 45.44
C LYS A 461 -65.34 -33.02 46.06
N ILE A 462 -64.36 -33.42 45.24
CA ILE A 462 -63.11 -34.04 45.70
C ILE A 462 -62.36 -33.07 46.61
N ILE A 463 -62.16 -31.82 46.17
CA ILE A 463 -61.47 -30.79 46.96
C ILE A 463 -62.16 -30.54 48.30
N LYS A 464 -63.49 -30.38 48.32
CA LYS A 464 -64.26 -30.15 49.57
C LYS A 464 -64.27 -31.34 50.53
N SER A 465 -64.08 -32.56 50.01
CA SER A 465 -64.04 -33.79 50.82
C SER A 465 -62.65 -34.08 51.39
N SER A 466 -61.61 -33.47 50.84
CA SER A 466 -60.22 -33.59 51.31
C SER A 466 -59.95 -32.68 52.52
N LYS A 467 -59.12 -33.13 53.45
CA LYS A 467 -58.77 -32.37 54.67
C LYS A 467 -57.60 -31.40 54.45
N THR A 468 -56.72 -31.71 53.51
CA THR A 468 -55.55 -30.90 53.16
C THR A 468 -55.40 -30.77 51.65
N ASP A 469 -54.65 -29.76 51.20
CA ASP A 469 -54.34 -29.58 49.78
C ASP A 469 -53.58 -30.78 49.21
N GLN A 470 -52.73 -31.43 50.01
CA GLN A 470 -52.03 -32.64 49.61
C GLN A 470 -52.99 -33.81 49.39
N ASP A 471 -54.00 -33.97 50.27
CA ASP A 471 -55.04 -35.00 50.10
C ASP A 471 -55.88 -34.73 48.84
N ALA A 472 -56.21 -33.46 48.58
CA ALA A 472 -56.91 -33.06 47.36
C ALA A 472 -56.10 -33.38 46.11
N GLN A 473 -54.81 -33.06 46.09
CA GLN A 473 -53.91 -33.38 44.97
C GLN A 473 -53.79 -34.90 44.73
N ASN A 474 -53.60 -35.69 45.79
CA ASN A 474 -53.50 -37.15 45.68
C ASN A 474 -54.80 -37.77 45.15
N ASN A 475 -55.96 -37.32 45.64
CA ASN A 475 -57.27 -37.82 45.21
C ASN A 475 -57.58 -37.41 43.75
N LEU A 476 -57.26 -36.18 43.35
CA LEU A 476 -57.40 -35.72 41.97
C LEU A 476 -56.48 -36.48 41.02
N SER A 477 -55.24 -36.74 41.43
CA SER A 477 -54.27 -37.53 40.67
C SER A 477 -54.76 -38.95 40.45
N ALA A 478 -55.20 -39.64 41.51
CA ALA A 478 -55.72 -41.00 41.42
C ALA A 478 -57.01 -41.09 40.57
N ARG A 479 -57.87 -40.07 40.62
CA ARG A 479 -59.17 -40.08 39.92
C ARG A 479 -59.06 -39.77 38.42
N PHE A 480 -58.23 -38.80 38.06
CA PHE A 480 -58.15 -38.26 36.70
C PHE A 480 -56.81 -38.56 36.01
N ASN A 481 -55.93 -39.34 36.65
CA ASN A 481 -54.59 -39.68 36.16
C ASN A 481 -53.74 -38.43 35.83
N LEU A 482 -53.79 -37.45 36.72
CA LEU A 482 -53.11 -36.16 36.57
C LEU A 482 -51.75 -36.17 37.27
N SER A 483 -50.78 -35.43 36.73
CA SER A 483 -49.47 -35.25 37.38
C SER A 483 -49.55 -34.30 38.57
N GLU A 484 -48.54 -34.33 39.45
CA GLU A 484 -48.43 -33.42 40.59
C GLU A 484 -48.46 -31.94 40.17
N LYS A 485 -47.79 -31.58 39.08
CA LYS A 485 -47.82 -30.21 38.53
C LYS A 485 -49.25 -29.80 38.12
N GLN A 486 -50.02 -30.71 37.52
CA GLN A 486 -51.40 -30.45 37.08
C GLN A 486 -52.37 -30.34 38.28
N THR A 487 -52.31 -31.28 39.23
CA THR A 487 -53.20 -31.26 40.38
C THR A 487 -52.97 -30.04 41.26
N LYS A 488 -51.70 -29.64 41.45
CA LYS A 488 -51.36 -28.38 42.11
C LYS A 488 -51.96 -27.17 41.39
N ALA A 489 -51.81 -27.08 40.07
CA ALA A 489 -52.38 -25.98 39.29
C ALA A 489 -53.92 -25.93 39.35
N ILE A 490 -54.59 -27.08 39.46
CA ILE A 490 -56.05 -27.18 39.64
C ILE A 490 -56.47 -26.69 41.03
N VAL A 491 -55.74 -27.09 42.09
CA VAL A 491 -56.01 -26.62 43.46
C VAL A 491 -55.78 -25.11 43.58
N ASP A 492 -54.74 -24.58 42.92
CA ASP A 492 -54.43 -23.14 42.88
C ASP A 492 -55.36 -22.33 41.94
N MET A 493 -56.31 -22.99 41.26
CA MET A 493 -57.17 -22.35 40.26
C MET A 493 -58.15 -21.37 40.93
N ARG A 494 -58.19 -20.14 40.43
CA ARG A 494 -59.17 -19.12 40.88
C ARG A 494 -60.52 -19.34 40.19
N LEU A 495 -61.62 -19.14 40.91
CA LEU A 495 -63.00 -19.29 40.40
C LEU A 495 -63.27 -18.50 39.09
N GLY A 496 -62.64 -17.33 38.90
CA GLY A 496 -62.79 -16.54 37.67
C GLY A 496 -62.31 -17.24 36.38
N ARG A 497 -61.50 -18.31 36.49
CA ARG A 497 -61.07 -19.14 35.36
C ARG A 497 -62.19 -20.02 34.79
N LEU A 498 -63.32 -20.13 35.49
CA LEU A 498 -64.51 -20.87 35.04
C LEU A 498 -65.47 -20.03 34.18
N THR A 499 -65.17 -18.74 33.96
CA THR A 499 -65.96 -17.89 33.07
C THR A 499 -65.78 -18.32 31.61
N GLY A 500 -66.83 -18.22 30.78
CA GLY A 500 -66.76 -18.65 29.37
C GLY A 500 -65.59 -18.03 28.61
N LEU A 501 -65.36 -16.71 28.77
CA LEU A 501 -64.23 -16.00 28.16
C LEU A 501 -62.85 -16.55 28.58
N ALA A 502 -62.70 -16.98 29.84
CA ALA A 502 -61.45 -17.54 30.32
C ALA A 502 -61.19 -18.94 29.74
N ILE A 503 -62.25 -19.72 29.50
CA ILE A 503 -62.19 -21.03 28.85
C ILE A 503 -61.84 -20.85 27.38
N ASP A 504 -62.50 -19.93 26.67
CA ASP A 504 -62.21 -19.63 25.27
C ASP A 504 -60.76 -19.17 25.09
N SER A 505 -60.30 -18.24 25.94
CA SER A 505 -58.90 -17.78 25.95
C SER A 505 -57.91 -18.91 26.23
N MET A 506 -58.26 -19.86 27.10
CA MET A 506 -57.43 -21.04 27.38
C MET A 506 -57.35 -21.97 26.18
N ILE A 507 -58.47 -22.24 25.50
CA ILE A 507 -58.50 -23.08 24.29
C ILE A 507 -57.69 -22.43 23.16
N GLU A 508 -57.79 -21.09 23.01
CA GLU A 508 -56.97 -20.34 22.06
C GLU A 508 -55.48 -20.41 22.40
N GLU A 509 -55.12 -20.25 23.69
CA GLU A 509 -53.73 -20.43 24.18
C GLU A 509 -53.20 -21.84 23.84
N MET A 510 -53.99 -22.89 24.09
CA MET A 510 -53.62 -24.27 23.75
C MET A 510 -53.42 -24.43 22.24
N LYS A 511 -54.33 -23.91 21.40
CA LYS A 511 -54.19 -24.00 19.94
C LYS A 511 -52.89 -23.35 19.45
N ASN A 512 -52.58 -22.15 19.97
CA ASN A 512 -51.35 -21.43 19.62
C ASN A 512 -50.10 -22.18 20.10
N LEU A 513 -50.11 -22.72 21.31
CA LEU A 513 -49.00 -23.54 21.84
C LEU A 513 -48.80 -24.82 21.03
N SER A 514 -49.87 -25.49 20.60
CA SER A 514 -49.78 -26.69 19.76
C SER A 514 -49.07 -26.38 18.44
N ALA A 515 -49.49 -25.29 17.76
CA ALA A 515 -48.87 -24.85 16.52
C ALA A 515 -47.39 -24.49 16.71
N GLU A 516 -47.04 -23.83 17.83
CA GLU A 516 -45.66 -23.47 18.14
C GLU A 516 -44.80 -24.70 18.47
N ILE A 517 -45.33 -25.66 19.23
CA ILE A 517 -44.64 -26.93 19.53
C ILE A 517 -44.36 -27.70 18.24
N GLU A 518 -45.35 -27.86 17.36
CA GLU A 518 -45.18 -28.50 16.06
C GLU A 518 -44.14 -27.80 15.20
N ARG A 519 -44.18 -26.46 15.14
CA ARG A 519 -43.19 -25.64 14.43
C ARG A 519 -41.79 -25.89 14.98
N ILE A 520 -41.58 -25.81 16.29
CA ILE A 520 -40.27 -26.02 16.90
C ILE A 520 -39.75 -27.44 16.67
N ILE A 521 -40.60 -28.46 16.83
CA ILE A 521 -40.23 -29.86 16.57
C ILE A 521 -39.80 -30.04 15.12
N SER A 522 -40.52 -29.43 14.17
CA SER A 522 -40.16 -29.50 12.74
C SER A 522 -38.76 -28.93 12.48
N ILE A 523 -38.45 -27.76 13.08
CA ILE A 523 -37.14 -27.11 12.92
C ILE A 523 -36.03 -27.93 13.57
N LEU A 524 -36.27 -28.49 14.76
CA LEU A 524 -35.28 -29.32 15.46
C LEU A 524 -35.02 -30.65 14.74
N SER A 525 -35.97 -31.12 13.93
CA SER A 525 -35.87 -32.41 13.21
C SER A 525 -35.23 -32.27 11.82
N ASP A 526 -35.21 -31.06 11.24
CA ASP A 526 -34.63 -30.79 9.92
C ASP A 526 -33.51 -29.74 10.01
N LYS A 527 -32.28 -30.17 9.76
CA LYS A 527 -31.11 -29.28 9.73
C LYS A 527 -31.29 -28.12 8.75
N LYS A 528 -31.95 -28.32 7.61
CA LYS A 528 -32.16 -27.24 6.63
C LYS A 528 -33.07 -26.15 7.19
N LEU A 529 -34.14 -26.50 7.87
CA LEU A 529 -35.04 -25.53 8.52
C LEU A 529 -34.32 -24.76 9.64
N LEU A 530 -33.46 -25.42 10.40
CA LEU A 530 -32.61 -24.77 11.40
C LEU A 530 -31.66 -23.75 10.73
N THR A 531 -31.01 -24.14 9.64
CA THR A 531 -30.10 -23.26 8.89
C THR A 531 -30.85 -22.06 8.29
N GLU A 532 -32.03 -22.27 7.71
CA GLU A 532 -32.86 -21.16 7.19
C GLU A 532 -33.29 -20.19 8.31
N LEU A 533 -33.68 -20.70 9.49
CA LEU A 533 -33.98 -19.83 10.64
C LEU A 533 -32.76 -18.97 11.05
N ILE A 534 -31.56 -19.55 11.06
CA ILE A 534 -30.32 -18.80 11.35
C ILE A 534 -30.08 -17.73 10.28
N ILE A 535 -30.30 -18.05 9.00
CA ILE A 535 -30.17 -17.10 7.89
C ILE A 535 -31.17 -15.95 8.02
N ASP A 536 -32.43 -16.24 8.35
CA ASP A 536 -33.48 -15.23 8.56
C ASP A 536 -33.10 -14.28 9.70
N GLU A 537 -32.62 -14.83 10.81
CA GLU A 537 -32.18 -14.05 11.97
C GLU A 537 -30.95 -13.17 11.67
N LEU A 538 -29.97 -13.70 10.95
CA LEU A 538 -28.81 -12.91 10.50
C LEU A 538 -29.23 -11.81 9.51
N THR A 539 -30.17 -12.11 8.61
CA THR A 539 -30.72 -11.14 7.65
C THR A 539 -31.45 -10.01 8.36
N GLU A 540 -32.22 -10.32 9.41
CA GLU A 540 -32.88 -9.32 10.26
C GLU A 540 -31.85 -8.39 10.92
N ILE A 541 -30.76 -8.95 11.46
CA ILE A 541 -29.68 -8.19 12.09
C ILE A 541 -29.00 -7.29 11.06
N LYS A 542 -28.65 -7.83 9.89
CA LYS A 542 -28.09 -7.05 8.78
C LYS A 542 -28.99 -5.87 8.43
N ASN A 543 -30.29 -6.09 8.23
CA ASN A 543 -31.22 -5.01 7.87
C ASN A 543 -31.34 -3.91 8.93
N LYS A 544 -31.10 -4.23 10.20
CA LYS A 544 -31.18 -3.26 11.32
C LYS A 544 -29.86 -2.54 11.61
N PHE A 545 -28.72 -3.18 11.38
CA PHE A 545 -27.41 -2.71 11.87
C PHE A 545 -26.35 -2.53 10.78
N ALA A 546 -26.65 -2.86 9.51
CA ALA A 546 -25.74 -2.61 8.40
C ALA A 546 -25.41 -1.12 8.25
N ASP A 547 -24.18 -0.87 7.84
CA ASP A 547 -23.71 0.44 7.42
C ASP A 547 -22.78 0.32 6.21
N ASP A 548 -22.52 1.45 5.55
CA ASP A 548 -21.68 1.50 4.38
C ASP A 548 -20.22 1.22 4.75
N ARG A 549 -19.50 0.56 3.82
CA ARG A 549 -18.06 0.35 3.90
C ARG A 549 -17.34 1.69 3.96
N ARG A 550 -16.38 1.83 4.88
CA ARG A 550 -15.56 3.04 5.06
C ARG A 550 -14.25 2.94 4.29
N THR A 551 -13.57 1.80 4.40
CA THR A 551 -12.27 1.59 3.76
C THR A 551 -12.41 1.30 2.28
N VAL A 552 -11.71 2.08 1.45
CA VAL A 552 -11.66 1.89 -0.01
C VAL A 552 -10.60 0.85 -0.37
N ILE A 553 -10.90 -0.08 -1.28
CA ILE A 553 -9.93 -1.07 -1.77
C ILE A 553 -9.61 -0.75 -3.22
N ASP A 554 -8.38 -0.28 -3.49
CA ASP A 554 -7.91 -0.08 -4.86
C ASP A 554 -7.15 -1.34 -5.33
N LYS A 555 -7.75 -2.07 -6.28
CA LYS A 555 -7.19 -3.33 -6.79
C LYS A 555 -5.99 -3.11 -7.73
N ASN A 556 -5.88 -1.94 -8.34
CA ASN A 556 -4.91 -1.64 -9.40
C ASN A 556 -3.65 -0.95 -8.86
N LEU A 557 -3.73 -0.33 -7.68
CA LEU A 557 -2.64 0.43 -7.09
C LEU A 557 -1.62 -0.50 -6.40
N SER A 558 -0.36 -0.45 -6.82
CA SER A 558 0.74 -1.16 -6.15
C SER A 558 1.10 -0.49 -4.83
N ALA A 559 1.42 -1.30 -3.83
CA ALA A 559 1.90 -0.79 -2.54
C ALA A 559 3.31 -0.15 -2.63
N SER A 560 4.12 -0.56 -3.63
CA SER A 560 5.43 0.04 -3.89
C SER A 560 5.27 1.34 -4.67
N ILE A 561 5.91 2.39 -4.15
CA ILE A 561 6.16 3.65 -4.84
C ILE A 561 7.55 3.49 -5.46
N ASP A 562 7.65 3.61 -6.78
CA ASP A 562 8.92 3.46 -7.47
C ASP A 562 9.79 4.71 -7.26
N ASP A 563 11.12 4.56 -7.33
CA ASP A 563 12.03 5.71 -7.21
C ASP A 563 11.74 6.76 -8.29
N GLU A 564 11.21 6.33 -9.44
CA GLU A 564 10.77 7.19 -10.55
C GLU A 564 9.58 8.08 -10.16
N ASP A 565 8.64 7.61 -9.33
CA ASP A 565 7.48 8.39 -8.83
C ASP A 565 7.89 9.56 -7.91
N LEU A 566 9.17 9.61 -7.51
CA LEU A 566 9.75 10.67 -6.70
C LEU A 566 10.46 11.74 -7.55
N ILE A 567 10.47 11.60 -8.87
CA ILE A 567 11.20 12.47 -9.80
C ILE A 567 10.21 13.32 -10.59
N THR A 568 10.52 14.61 -10.77
CA THR A 568 9.68 15.50 -11.58
C THR A 568 9.85 15.19 -13.06
N LYS A 569 8.72 15.07 -13.78
CA LYS A 569 8.73 15.05 -15.24
C LYS A 569 9.05 16.46 -15.74
N ARG A 570 10.22 16.63 -16.35
CA ARG A 570 10.70 17.89 -16.93
C ARG A 570 11.25 17.65 -18.32
N ASP A 571 11.13 18.65 -19.17
CA ASP A 571 11.80 18.67 -20.47
C ASP A 571 13.29 18.98 -20.26
N ILE A 572 14.13 18.19 -20.89
CA ILE A 572 15.57 18.19 -20.70
C ILE A 572 16.27 18.04 -22.04
N VAL A 573 17.51 18.54 -22.08
CA VAL A 573 18.41 18.38 -23.22
C VAL A 573 19.57 17.48 -22.80
N ILE A 574 19.77 16.40 -23.54
CA ILE A 574 20.93 15.52 -23.38
C ILE A 574 21.94 15.87 -24.45
N THR A 575 23.17 16.18 -24.05
CA THR A 575 24.26 16.46 -24.98
C THR A 575 25.34 15.40 -24.84
N THR A 576 25.84 14.88 -25.96
CA THR A 576 27.02 14.00 -26.01
C THR A 576 28.17 14.69 -26.75
N SER A 577 29.38 14.62 -26.22
CA SER A 577 30.59 15.20 -26.81
C SER A 577 31.31 14.24 -27.75
N THR A 578 32.20 14.77 -28.59
CA THR A 578 33.04 13.97 -29.50
C THR A 578 33.95 13.00 -28.76
N LYS A 579 34.38 13.33 -27.54
CA LYS A 579 35.20 12.46 -26.68
C LYS A 579 34.36 11.47 -25.85
N GLY A 580 33.05 11.38 -26.08
CA GLY A 580 32.17 10.39 -25.45
C GLY A 580 31.70 10.74 -24.04
N TYR A 581 31.68 12.04 -23.69
CA TYR A 581 31.05 12.51 -22.45
C TYR A 581 29.58 12.84 -22.69
N VAL A 582 28.72 12.52 -21.72
CA VAL A 582 27.28 12.79 -21.79
C VAL A 582 26.85 13.58 -20.55
N LYS A 583 25.85 14.44 -20.72
CA LYS A 583 25.23 15.22 -19.63
C LYS A 583 23.79 15.59 -19.97
N ARG A 584 23.01 15.85 -18.93
CA ARG A 584 21.66 16.39 -18.97
C ARG A 584 21.69 17.86 -18.58
N ILE A 585 20.94 18.71 -19.29
CA ILE A 585 20.77 20.14 -19.03
C ILE A 585 19.26 20.41 -19.01
N ASP A 586 18.79 21.31 -18.14
CA ASP A 586 17.41 21.78 -18.18
C ASP A 586 17.15 22.56 -19.48
N LEU A 587 16.00 22.31 -20.12
CA LEU A 587 15.64 23.00 -21.36
C LEU A 587 15.57 24.53 -21.19
N GLU A 588 15.18 25.05 -20.02
CA GLU A 588 15.12 26.49 -19.76
C GLU A 588 16.52 27.14 -19.67
N GLU A 589 17.49 26.44 -19.07
CA GLU A 589 18.90 26.87 -19.05
C GLU A 589 19.50 26.81 -20.46
N TYR A 590 19.00 25.89 -21.30
CA TYR A 590 19.38 25.81 -22.70
C TYR A 590 18.77 26.94 -23.55
N LYS A 591 17.49 27.29 -23.33
CA LYS A 591 16.71 28.28 -24.11
C LYS A 591 16.92 29.75 -23.72
N THR A 592 17.68 30.07 -22.68
CA THR A 592 17.79 31.46 -22.18
C THR A 592 18.59 32.38 -23.13
N GLN A 593 17.92 32.89 -24.17
CA GLN A 593 18.25 34.15 -24.85
C GLN A 593 16.96 34.77 -25.44
N ARG A 594 16.56 35.95 -24.96
CA ARG A 594 15.38 36.68 -25.47
C ARG A 594 15.68 37.37 -26.80
N ARG A 595 14.61 37.59 -27.60
CA ARG A 595 14.59 38.35 -28.86
C ARG A 595 15.47 39.62 -28.79
N GLY A 596 16.38 39.79 -29.76
CA GLY A 596 17.21 40.99 -29.92
C GLY A 596 18.70 40.84 -29.59
N GLY A 597 19.19 39.64 -29.27
CA GLY A 597 20.62 39.38 -29.04
C GLY A 597 21.41 39.18 -30.35
N VAL A 598 22.58 39.83 -30.47
CA VAL A 598 23.56 39.60 -31.54
C VAL A 598 24.01 38.14 -31.47
N GLY A 599 23.88 37.40 -32.59
CA GLY A 599 24.16 35.97 -32.68
C GLY A 599 25.53 35.60 -32.11
N ILE A 600 25.57 34.54 -31.30
CA ILE A 600 26.81 34.08 -30.68
C ILE A 600 27.41 32.95 -31.51
N THR A 601 28.57 33.29 -32.06
CA THR A 601 29.66 32.46 -32.55
C THR A 601 29.90 31.22 -31.66
N THR A 602 29.67 30.04 -32.23
CA THR A 602 30.34 28.76 -31.94
C THR A 602 30.22 28.21 -30.50
N MET A 603 29.39 27.17 -30.36
CA MET A 603 29.31 26.31 -29.17
C MET A 603 30.66 25.67 -28.81
N LYS A 604 31.47 26.29 -27.95
CA LYS A 604 32.61 25.60 -27.32
C LYS A 604 32.20 25.04 -25.97
N THR A 605 32.20 23.71 -25.85
CA THR A 605 32.30 23.02 -24.57
C THR A 605 33.72 23.17 -23.99
N TYR A 606 33.92 22.84 -22.72
CA TYR A 606 35.20 22.95 -22.01
C TYR A 606 36.39 22.35 -22.80
N ASN A 607 37.50 23.09 -22.94
CA ASN A 607 38.82 22.65 -23.46
C ASN A 607 38.79 21.68 -24.66
N ASP A 608 38.57 22.20 -25.87
CA ASP A 608 38.75 21.48 -27.15
C ASP A 608 37.92 20.18 -27.28
N ASP A 609 36.68 20.16 -26.79
CA ASP A 609 35.73 19.06 -27.02
C ASP A 609 34.43 19.65 -27.56
N ASP A 610 34.03 19.25 -28.77
CA ASP A 610 32.81 19.72 -29.41
C ASP A 610 31.62 18.81 -29.08
N ILE A 611 30.42 19.39 -29.13
CA ILE A 611 29.17 18.61 -29.02
C ILE A 611 28.98 17.80 -30.31
N ALA A 612 28.78 16.49 -30.16
CA ALA A 612 28.55 15.53 -31.24
C ALA A 612 27.06 15.23 -31.47
N SER A 613 26.24 15.19 -30.42
CA SER A 613 24.79 15.02 -30.55
C SER A 613 24.02 15.74 -29.45
N ILE A 614 22.79 16.11 -29.76
CA ILE A 614 21.82 16.75 -28.88
C ILE A 614 20.51 15.98 -29.04
N ILE A 615 19.87 15.64 -27.91
CA ILE A 615 18.57 14.98 -27.86
C ILE A 615 17.71 15.74 -26.86
N THR A 616 16.60 16.34 -27.30
CA THR A 616 15.58 16.84 -26.37
C THR A 616 14.57 15.77 -26.04
N THR A 617 14.29 15.62 -24.75
CA THR A 617 13.43 14.54 -24.24
C THR A 617 12.91 14.88 -22.84
N THR A 618 12.25 13.95 -22.17
CA THR A 618 11.80 14.14 -20.78
C THR A 618 12.65 13.32 -19.81
N THR A 619 12.65 13.70 -18.53
CA THR A 619 13.35 12.95 -17.46
C THR A 619 12.95 11.47 -17.36
N HIS A 620 11.77 11.09 -17.86
CA HIS A 620 11.21 9.73 -17.77
C HIS A 620 11.41 8.91 -19.06
N THR A 621 11.98 9.51 -20.11
CA THR A 621 12.16 8.84 -21.39
C THR A 621 13.26 7.77 -21.31
N ASP A 622 13.07 6.64 -22.00
CA ASP A 622 14.09 5.61 -22.14
C ASP A 622 15.17 6.02 -23.14
N LEU A 623 16.43 5.85 -22.77
CA LEU A 623 17.58 6.02 -23.66
C LEU A 623 18.16 4.65 -23.98
N LEU A 624 18.06 4.27 -25.25
CA LEU A 624 18.67 3.05 -25.78
C LEU A 624 20.08 3.37 -26.31
N ILE A 625 21.08 2.81 -25.64
CA ILE A 625 22.50 3.04 -25.93
C ILE A 625 23.09 1.81 -26.60
N PHE A 626 23.45 1.94 -27.87
CA PHE A 626 24.00 0.87 -28.71
C PHE A 626 25.51 0.92 -28.78
N THR A 627 26.16 -0.25 -28.80
CA THR A 627 27.62 -0.37 -28.87
C THR A 627 28.11 -1.07 -30.14
N ASN A 628 29.37 -0.87 -30.50
CA ASN A 628 30.03 -1.52 -31.66
C ASN A 628 30.00 -3.06 -31.55
N HIS A 629 29.90 -3.62 -30.34
CA HIS A 629 29.73 -5.06 -30.10
C HIS A 629 28.28 -5.56 -30.29
N GLY A 630 27.37 -4.71 -30.78
CA GLY A 630 25.98 -5.09 -31.04
C GLY A 630 25.16 -5.28 -29.77
N ARG A 631 25.55 -4.69 -28.64
CA ARG A 631 24.78 -4.66 -27.39
C ARG A 631 23.96 -3.39 -27.29
N VAL A 632 22.86 -3.47 -26.56
CA VAL A 632 22.00 -2.35 -26.19
C VAL A 632 21.84 -2.31 -24.68
N TYR A 633 21.98 -1.12 -24.12
CA TYR A 633 21.68 -0.82 -22.73
C TYR A 633 20.50 0.15 -22.70
N ARG A 634 19.69 0.07 -21.64
CA ARG A 634 18.60 1.01 -21.39
C ARG A 634 18.89 1.72 -20.09
N ILE A 635 18.86 3.04 -20.13
CA ILE A 635 18.89 3.90 -18.94
C ILE A 635 17.71 4.88 -19.04
N ARG A 636 17.21 5.34 -17.90
CA ARG A 636 16.27 6.46 -17.89
C ARG A 636 17.03 7.76 -18.09
N ALA A 637 16.40 8.72 -18.76
CA ALA A 637 17.05 10.00 -19.04
C ALA A 637 17.47 10.76 -17.77
N HIS A 638 16.78 10.56 -16.64
CA HIS A 638 17.17 11.14 -15.36
C HIS A 638 18.40 10.53 -14.69
N GLU A 639 18.82 9.34 -15.12
CA GLU A 639 20.05 8.70 -14.62
C GLU A 639 21.30 9.38 -15.21
N ILE A 640 21.14 10.19 -16.27
CA ILE A 640 22.22 11.05 -16.77
C ILE A 640 22.39 12.24 -15.82
N PRO A 641 23.61 12.49 -15.31
CA PRO A 641 23.87 13.60 -14.41
C PRO A 641 23.50 14.96 -15.00
N GLU A 642 22.79 15.74 -14.21
CA GLU A 642 22.46 17.13 -14.52
C GLU A 642 23.66 18.04 -14.27
N LEU A 643 24.11 18.73 -15.31
CA LEU A 643 25.31 19.57 -15.27
C LEU A 643 25.12 20.79 -16.17
N ASN A 644 25.72 21.91 -15.79
CA ASN A 644 25.63 23.16 -16.56
C ASN A 644 26.19 23.02 -17.99
N ARG A 645 25.80 23.96 -18.86
CA ARG A 645 26.22 24.02 -20.27
C ARG A 645 27.75 24.02 -20.47
N GLN A 646 28.52 24.61 -19.54
CA GLN A 646 29.98 24.68 -19.63
C GLN A 646 30.72 23.43 -19.12
N SER A 647 30.04 22.52 -18.42
CA SER A 647 30.66 21.32 -17.83
C SER A 647 31.03 20.28 -18.89
N LYS A 648 32.09 19.51 -18.65
CA LYS A 648 32.58 18.45 -19.55
C LYS A 648 31.60 17.28 -19.71
N GLY A 649 30.75 17.02 -18.71
CA GLY A 649 29.90 15.84 -18.66
C GLY A 649 30.57 14.63 -18.01
N THR A 650 29.88 13.50 -17.97
CA THR A 650 30.37 12.23 -17.41
C THR A 650 30.57 11.19 -18.52
N SER A 651 31.53 10.29 -18.34
CA SER A 651 31.77 9.21 -19.32
C SER A 651 30.66 8.15 -19.23
N PHE A 652 30.29 7.56 -20.37
CA PHE A 652 29.30 6.47 -20.41
C PHE A 652 29.66 5.29 -19.50
N ILE A 653 30.94 5.02 -19.21
CA ILE A 653 31.35 3.96 -18.28
C ILE A 653 30.83 4.18 -16.85
N ASN A 654 30.65 5.44 -16.44
CA ASN A 654 30.15 5.77 -15.10
C ASN A 654 28.62 5.59 -15.00
N ILE A 655 27.93 5.65 -16.14
CA ILE A 655 26.46 5.54 -16.23
C ILE A 655 26.07 4.09 -16.55
N ILE A 656 26.91 3.39 -17.32
CA ILE A 656 26.77 1.98 -17.68
C ILE A 656 28.00 1.22 -17.14
N PRO A 657 28.00 0.83 -15.85
CA PRO A 657 29.15 0.13 -15.26
C PRO A 657 29.48 -1.21 -15.91
N ARG A 658 28.56 -1.77 -16.70
CA ARG A 658 28.70 -3.05 -17.42
C ARG A 658 29.22 -2.90 -18.85
N LEU A 659 29.51 -1.68 -19.28
CA LEU A 659 30.13 -1.38 -20.57
C LEU A 659 31.58 -1.87 -20.57
N LYS A 660 31.92 -2.78 -21.48
CA LYS A 660 33.23 -3.44 -21.48
C LYS A 660 34.27 -2.66 -22.28
N VAL A 661 34.63 -1.48 -21.78
CA VAL A 661 35.59 -0.58 -22.46
C VAL A 661 36.96 -1.24 -22.63
N ASP A 662 37.40 -2.06 -21.66
CA ASP A 662 38.67 -2.80 -21.70
C ASP A 662 38.73 -3.86 -22.83
N GLU A 663 37.58 -4.35 -23.29
CA GLU A 663 37.45 -5.27 -24.43
C GLU A 663 37.25 -4.52 -25.77
N GLY A 664 37.32 -3.18 -25.77
CA GLY A 664 37.12 -2.36 -26.97
C GLY A 664 35.66 -1.96 -27.26
N GLU A 665 34.74 -2.19 -26.31
CA GLU A 665 33.31 -1.82 -26.46
C GLU A 665 33.12 -0.29 -26.39
N LYS A 666 32.53 0.29 -27.43
CA LYS A 666 32.29 1.74 -27.58
C LYS A 666 30.85 2.02 -27.94
N VAL A 667 30.31 3.13 -27.41
CA VAL A 667 28.98 3.62 -27.75
C VAL A 667 28.98 4.19 -29.17
N ILE A 668 28.01 3.78 -29.98
CA ILE A 668 27.87 4.19 -31.38
C ILE A 668 26.61 5.02 -31.64
N SER A 669 25.55 4.84 -30.85
CA SER A 669 24.26 5.50 -31.06
C SER A 669 23.48 5.53 -29.74
N MET A 670 22.80 6.65 -29.50
CA MET A 670 21.89 6.85 -28.37
C MET A 670 20.55 7.30 -28.93
N LEU A 671 19.48 6.56 -28.64
CA LEU A 671 18.15 6.79 -29.18
C LEU A 671 17.19 7.03 -28.00
N ALA A 672 16.47 8.15 -28.02
CA ALA A 672 15.37 8.40 -27.08
C ALA A 672 14.10 7.68 -27.56
N VAL A 673 13.46 6.95 -26.66
CA VAL A 673 12.27 6.15 -26.93
C VAL A 673 11.25 6.36 -25.82
N ASP A 674 10.15 7.03 -26.14
CA ASP A 674 9.01 7.19 -25.22
C ASP A 674 8.01 6.04 -25.35
N GLU A 675 7.89 5.47 -26.55
CA GLU A 675 6.89 4.45 -26.87
C GLU A 675 7.49 3.31 -27.70
N TYR A 676 7.16 2.09 -27.31
CA TYR A 676 7.62 0.86 -27.93
C TYR A 676 6.55 0.29 -28.87
N SER A 677 6.26 1.01 -29.96
CA SER A 677 5.25 0.60 -30.95
C SER A 677 5.78 -0.48 -31.91
N ASP A 678 4.94 -1.44 -32.28
CA ASP A 678 5.27 -2.48 -33.27
C ASP A 678 5.48 -1.94 -34.70
N ASN A 679 4.99 -0.73 -34.99
CA ASN A 679 5.13 -0.07 -36.30
C ASN A 679 6.44 0.72 -36.45
N LYS A 680 7.28 0.75 -35.40
CA LYS A 680 8.62 1.34 -35.43
C LYS A 680 9.65 0.23 -35.36
N TYR A 681 10.71 0.37 -36.14
CA TYR A 681 11.75 -0.64 -36.22
C TYR A 681 13.11 -0.08 -35.89
N LEU A 682 13.88 -0.85 -35.13
CA LEU A 682 15.31 -0.62 -34.98
C LEU A 682 16.02 -1.12 -36.24
N PHE A 683 16.59 -0.18 -36.99
CA PHE A 683 17.52 -0.43 -38.08
C PHE A 683 18.95 -0.45 -37.57
N THR A 684 19.70 -1.46 -37.99
CA THR A 684 21.10 -1.67 -37.61
C THR A 684 21.91 -2.00 -38.84
N ALA A 685 23.11 -1.43 -38.94
CA ALA A 685 24.06 -1.68 -40.02
C ALA A 685 25.45 -1.96 -39.46
N THR A 686 26.16 -2.91 -40.07
CA THR A 686 27.50 -3.34 -39.66
C THR A 686 28.58 -2.96 -40.69
N LYS A 687 29.84 -3.04 -40.27
CA LYS A 687 31.02 -2.75 -41.07
C LYS A 687 31.15 -3.66 -42.29
N LEU A 688 30.70 -4.92 -42.19
CA LEU A 688 30.65 -5.86 -43.33
C LEU A 688 29.41 -5.68 -44.22
N GLY A 689 28.64 -4.60 -44.03
CA GLY A 689 27.48 -4.28 -44.87
C GLY A 689 26.26 -5.17 -44.60
N ILE A 690 26.18 -5.78 -43.41
CA ILE A 690 25.00 -6.53 -42.97
C ILE A 690 24.03 -5.56 -42.30
N ILE A 691 22.76 -5.65 -42.67
CA ILE A 691 21.68 -4.84 -42.12
C ILE A 691 20.62 -5.70 -41.44
N LYS A 692 19.95 -5.12 -40.47
CA LYS A 692 18.80 -5.76 -39.83
C LYS A 692 17.77 -4.73 -39.38
N LYS A 693 16.51 -5.12 -39.55
CA LYS A 693 15.31 -4.48 -39.01
C LYS A 693 14.76 -5.36 -37.88
N THR A 694 14.52 -4.81 -36.70
CA THR A 694 13.94 -5.52 -35.54
C THR A 694 12.79 -4.69 -34.99
N SER A 695 11.67 -5.29 -34.58
CA SER A 695 10.58 -4.54 -33.93
C SER A 695 11.11 -3.79 -32.70
N LEU A 696 10.70 -2.54 -32.51
CA LEU A 696 11.14 -1.75 -31.36
C LEU A 696 10.62 -2.35 -30.03
N SER A 697 9.46 -3.00 -30.03
CA SER A 697 8.86 -3.65 -28.85
C SER A 697 9.75 -4.71 -28.19
N GLU A 698 10.63 -5.36 -28.94
CA GLU A 698 11.65 -6.31 -28.43
C GLU A 698 12.64 -5.69 -27.43
N PHE A 699 12.70 -4.35 -27.39
CA PHE A 699 13.59 -3.56 -26.54
C PHE A 699 12.87 -2.91 -25.35
N GLN A 700 11.57 -3.19 -25.14
CA GLN A 700 10.78 -2.62 -24.04
C GLN A 700 11.34 -2.98 -22.66
N ILE A 701 11.86 -4.21 -22.50
CA ILE A 701 12.43 -4.68 -21.25
C ILE A 701 13.90 -5.01 -21.49
N ILE A 702 14.84 -4.25 -20.91
CA ILE A 702 16.28 -4.53 -20.96
C ILE A 702 16.78 -4.58 -19.51
N ASN A 703 17.54 -5.62 -19.17
CA ASN A 703 18.11 -5.77 -17.83
C ASN A 703 19.39 -4.90 -17.69
N ILE A 704 19.90 -4.78 -16.47
CA ILE A 704 21.07 -3.95 -16.16
C ILE A 704 22.36 -4.40 -16.90
N ASN A 705 22.43 -5.67 -17.30
CA ASN A 705 23.56 -6.20 -18.08
C ASN A 705 23.43 -5.90 -19.58
N GLY A 706 22.36 -5.22 -20.01
CA GLY A 706 22.05 -4.99 -21.41
C GLY A 706 21.60 -6.26 -22.14
N LYS A 707 21.15 -6.08 -23.38
CA LYS A 707 20.75 -7.16 -24.29
C LYS A 707 21.66 -7.16 -25.52
N ARG A 708 21.86 -8.32 -26.15
CA ARG A 708 22.44 -8.37 -27.51
C ARG A 708 21.39 -7.86 -28.49
N ALA A 709 21.59 -6.73 -29.15
CA ALA A 709 20.70 -6.21 -30.19
C ALA A 709 20.95 -6.85 -31.55
N PHE A 710 22.18 -7.31 -31.78
CA PHE A 710 22.64 -7.86 -33.05
C PHE A 710 23.63 -9.00 -32.82
N ASN A 711 23.49 -10.10 -33.57
CA ASN A 711 24.48 -11.18 -33.54
C ASN A 711 25.52 -10.94 -34.65
N LEU A 712 26.62 -10.29 -34.28
CA LEU A 712 27.69 -9.92 -35.20
C LEU A 712 28.44 -11.16 -35.71
N LYS A 713 28.91 -11.08 -36.95
CA LYS A 713 29.87 -12.06 -37.49
C LYS A 713 31.25 -11.82 -36.89
N GLU A 714 32.12 -12.82 -36.99
CA GLU A 714 33.51 -12.68 -36.60
C GLU A 714 34.18 -11.53 -37.37
N ASN A 715 34.92 -10.66 -36.65
CA ASN A 715 35.53 -9.43 -37.17
C ASN A 715 34.55 -8.36 -37.72
N ASP A 716 33.27 -8.44 -37.38
CA ASP A 716 32.27 -7.43 -37.72
C ASP A 716 31.98 -6.50 -36.53
N GLU A 717 31.59 -5.26 -36.82
CA GLU A 717 31.25 -4.25 -35.82
C GLU A 717 29.98 -3.52 -36.24
N LEU A 718 29.12 -3.21 -35.27
CA LEU A 718 27.96 -2.34 -35.51
C LEU A 718 28.44 -0.91 -35.73
N ILE A 719 28.05 -0.29 -36.85
CA ILE A 719 28.45 1.08 -37.19
C ILE A 719 27.34 2.10 -36.92
N ARG A 720 26.07 1.68 -36.96
CA ARG A 720 24.92 2.56 -36.74
C ARG A 720 23.71 1.79 -36.23
N ALA A 721 22.98 2.40 -35.32
CA ALA A 721 21.61 2.04 -34.98
C ALA A 721 20.71 3.28 -35.11
N SER A 722 19.57 3.15 -35.77
CA SER A 722 18.56 4.21 -35.90
C SER A 722 17.15 3.63 -35.87
N ILE A 723 16.16 4.48 -35.61
CA ILE A 723 14.74 4.10 -35.72
C ILE A 723 14.28 4.44 -37.14
N ILE A 724 13.62 3.48 -37.79
CA ILE A 724 13.00 3.65 -39.10
C ILE A 724 11.55 3.17 -39.05
N ASN A 725 10.72 3.71 -39.93
CA ASN A 725 9.38 3.21 -40.21
C ASN A 725 9.38 2.33 -41.47
N ASP A 726 8.21 1.75 -41.77
CA ASP A 726 7.94 1.19 -43.10
C ASP A 726 8.00 2.30 -44.17
N ASP A 727 8.25 1.90 -45.42
CA ASP A 727 8.31 2.79 -46.61
C ASP A 727 9.45 3.84 -46.65
N GLU A 728 10.36 3.87 -45.68
CA GLU A 728 11.56 4.71 -45.76
C GLU A 728 12.60 4.24 -46.79
N LEU A 729 13.34 5.18 -47.37
CA LEU A 729 14.53 4.87 -48.17
C LEU A 729 15.73 4.68 -47.27
N VAL A 730 16.43 3.57 -47.41
CA VAL A 730 17.67 3.25 -46.69
C VAL A 730 18.86 3.49 -47.59
N LEU A 731 19.90 4.12 -47.05
CA LEU A 731 21.17 4.39 -47.70
C LEU A 731 22.31 3.69 -46.96
N LEU A 732 23.19 3.02 -47.73
CA LEU A 732 24.46 2.46 -47.25
C LEU A 732 25.59 2.92 -48.16
N ALA A 733 26.77 3.17 -47.58
CA ALA A 733 27.93 3.61 -48.33
C ALA A 733 29.20 2.85 -47.96
N ASN A 734 30.02 2.55 -48.96
CA ASN A 734 31.34 1.95 -48.76
C ASN A 734 32.44 3.01 -48.60
N ASP A 735 33.58 2.61 -48.08
CA ASP A 735 34.74 3.47 -47.80
C ASP A 735 35.53 3.89 -49.06
N LYS A 736 35.05 3.56 -50.26
CA LYS A 736 35.67 3.99 -51.53
C LYS A 736 34.90 5.13 -52.15
N GLN A 737 33.76 4.84 -52.76
CA GLN A 737 32.97 5.83 -53.50
C GLN A 737 31.52 5.43 -53.78
N ARG A 738 31.07 4.24 -53.38
CA ARG A 738 29.77 3.71 -53.81
C ARG A 738 28.72 3.81 -52.72
N ILE A 739 27.50 4.10 -53.17
CA ILE A 739 26.31 4.27 -52.34
C ILE A 739 25.19 3.39 -52.90
N VAL A 740 24.52 2.65 -52.03
CA VAL A 740 23.30 1.86 -52.32
C VAL A 740 22.12 2.59 -51.68
N LYS A 741 21.03 2.75 -52.42
CA LYS A 741 19.76 3.28 -51.93
C LYS A 741 18.62 2.34 -52.33
N PHE A 742 17.83 1.89 -51.37
CA PHE A 742 16.76 0.90 -51.55
C PHE A 742 15.63 1.11 -50.53
N HIS A 743 14.47 0.50 -50.74
CA HIS A 743 13.34 0.62 -49.81
C HIS A 743 13.52 -0.26 -48.57
N SER A 744 13.09 0.24 -47.41
CA SER A 744 13.12 -0.51 -46.15
C SER A 744 12.27 -1.80 -46.20
N ASN A 745 11.29 -1.86 -47.10
CA ASN A 745 10.41 -3.03 -47.30
C ASN A 745 11.11 -4.22 -48.00
N GLU A 746 12.29 -4.03 -48.60
CA GLU A 746 13.01 -5.13 -49.25
C GLU A 746 13.54 -6.18 -48.25
N PHE A 747 13.51 -5.89 -46.95
CA PHE A 747 13.92 -6.81 -45.91
C PHE A 747 12.94 -6.78 -44.73
N ARG A 748 12.48 -7.97 -44.35
CA ARG A 748 11.54 -8.13 -43.23
C ARG A 748 12.18 -7.86 -41.87
N ALA A 749 11.34 -7.55 -40.89
CA ALA A 749 11.75 -7.56 -39.49
C ALA A 749 12.19 -8.97 -39.06
N LEU A 750 13.29 -9.04 -38.31
CA LEU A 750 13.88 -10.27 -37.78
C LEU A 750 13.97 -10.18 -36.25
N SER A 751 14.21 -11.33 -35.62
CA SER A 751 14.43 -11.38 -34.18
C SER A 751 15.74 -10.70 -33.77
N ARG A 752 15.80 -10.28 -32.51
CA ARG A 752 16.96 -9.60 -31.94
C ARG A 752 18.28 -10.38 -32.05
N ILE A 753 18.24 -11.71 -31.99
CA ILE A 753 19.45 -12.57 -32.08
C ILE A 753 19.82 -12.96 -33.51
N ALA A 754 19.06 -12.55 -34.53
CA ALA A 754 19.39 -12.82 -35.92
C ALA A 754 20.61 -11.99 -36.37
N THR A 755 21.36 -12.56 -37.32
CA THR A 755 22.53 -11.94 -37.95
C THR A 755 22.16 -10.88 -38.99
N GLY A 756 20.93 -10.87 -39.52
CA GLY A 756 20.51 -9.90 -40.55
C GLY A 756 20.73 -10.37 -41.99
N VAL A 757 20.59 -9.45 -42.93
CA VAL A 757 20.71 -9.69 -44.39
C VAL A 757 21.76 -8.77 -45.00
N LYS A 758 22.26 -9.11 -46.19
CA LYS A 758 23.25 -8.25 -46.89
C LYS A 758 22.56 -6.98 -47.41
N GLY A 759 23.08 -5.82 -47.04
CA GLY A 759 22.59 -4.51 -47.49
C GLY A 759 23.40 -3.89 -48.62
N ILE A 760 24.71 -4.11 -48.66
CA ILE A 760 25.62 -3.65 -49.72
C ILE A 760 26.61 -4.77 -50.07
N THR A 761 26.93 -4.93 -51.34
CA THR A 761 28.03 -5.81 -51.77
C THR A 761 29.33 -5.03 -51.76
N LEU A 762 30.26 -5.48 -50.92
CA LEU A 762 31.60 -4.94 -50.73
C LEU A 762 32.63 -5.88 -51.38
N ALA A 763 33.71 -5.32 -51.93
CA ALA A 763 34.90 -6.10 -52.28
C ALA A 763 35.74 -6.44 -51.01
N ASP A 764 36.73 -7.32 -51.14
CA ASP A 764 37.52 -7.82 -49.99
C ASP A 764 38.28 -6.70 -49.23
N ASP A 765 38.55 -5.58 -49.88
CA ASP A 765 39.23 -4.40 -49.31
C ASP A 765 38.26 -3.23 -49.01
N GLU A 766 36.95 -3.46 -49.08
CA GLU A 766 35.93 -2.43 -48.86
C GLU A 766 35.17 -2.67 -47.54
N THR A 767 34.81 -1.58 -46.88
CA THR A 767 33.99 -1.62 -45.66
C THR A 767 32.81 -0.66 -45.75
N CYS A 768 31.71 -0.99 -45.08
CA CYS A 768 30.58 -0.08 -44.92
C CYS A 768 30.93 0.95 -43.83
N ILE A 769 30.77 2.24 -44.17
CA ILE A 769 31.16 3.37 -43.29
C ILE A 769 29.98 4.25 -42.89
N SER A 770 28.86 4.17 -43.60
CA SER A 770 27.70 5.01 -43.30
C SER A 770 26.42 4.27 -43.62
N ALA A 771 25.43 4.52 -42.77
CA ALA A 771 24.06 4.06 -42.92
C ALA A 771 23.11 5.17 -42.45
N SER A 772 22.04 5.42 -43.20
CA SER A 772 21.08 6.49 -42.92
C SER A 772 19.76 6.16 -43.61
N SER A 773 18.67 6.82 -43.20
CA SER A 773 17.37 6.70 -43.86
C SER A 773 16.79 8.07 -44.19
N SER A 774 15.79 8.10 -45.08
CA SER A 774 15.15 9.33 -45.54
C SER A 774 14.40 10.10 -44.45
N SER A 775 14.21 9.53 -43.25
CA SER A 775 13.73 10.30 -42.09
C SER A 775 14.76 11.31 -41.57
N GLU A 776 16.02 11.22 -41.99
CA GLU A 776 17.06 12.20 -41.69
C GLU A 776 17.14 13.34 -42.72
N GLY A 777 16.36 13.31 -43.81
CA GLY A 777 16.24 14.39 -44.79
C GLY A 777 16.15 13.92 -46.24
N GLU A 778 16.05 14.88 -47.18
CA GLU A 778 15.92 14.60 -48.63
C GLU A 778 17.25 14.72 -49.41
N LEU A 779 18.26 15.32 -48.79
CA LEU A 779 19.55 15.59 -49.40
C LEU A 779 20.57 14.55 -48.96
N ILE A 780 21.47 14.12 -49.85
CA ILE A 780 22.58 13.23 -49.51
C ILE A 780 23.86 14.06 -49.49
N LEU A 781 24.46 14.18 -48.31
CA LEU A 781 25.81 14.73 -48.14
C LEU A 781 26.83 13.63 -48.36
N THR A 782 27.86 13.90 -49.17
CA THR A 782 29.01 13.00 -49.36
C THR A 782 30.31 13.73 -49.14
N ILE A 783 31.22 13.16 -48.35
CA ILE A 783 32.53 13.76 -48.03
C ILE A 783 33.65 12.72 -48.24
N GLY A 784 34.73 13.13 -48.91
CA GLY A 784 35.94 12.34 -49.11
C GLY A 784 37.08 12.73 -48.16
N ARG A 785 38.04 11.81 -47.96
CA ARG A 785 39.17 11.95 -47.03
C ARG A 785 40.02 13.20 -47.24
N ASN A 786 40.07 13.75 -48.46
CA ASN A 786 40.91 14.90 -48.79
C ASN A 786 40.21 16.26 -48.53
N GLY A 787 39.08 16.28 -47.81
CA GLY A 787 38.43 17.52 -47.42
C GLY A 787 37.49 18.11 -48.47
N PHE A 788 37.09 17.31 -49.46
CA PHE A 788 36.10 17.70 -50.45
C PHE A 788 34.74 17.06 -50.14
N GLY A 789 33.67 17.83 -50.29
CA GLY A 789 32.32 17.33 -50.09
C GLY A 789 31.29 18.07 -50.93
N LYS A 790 30.10 17.51 -50.97
CA LYS A 790 28.99 18.02 -51.78
C LYS A 790 27.66 17.54 -51.24
N ILE A 791 26.63 18.27 -51.63
CA ILE A 791 25.24 17.88 -51.46
C ILE A 791 24.68 17.44 -52.81
N THR A 792 23.85 16.40 -52.78
CA THR A 792 23.18 15.89 -53.96
C THR A 792 21.77 15.45 -53.55
N HIS A 793 20.74 15.91 -54.25
CA HIS A 793 19.38 15.44 -53.99
C HIS A 793 19.28 13.92 -54.17
N HIS A 794 18.53 13.26 -53.28
CA HIS A 794 18.48 11.80 -53.27
C HIS A 794 17.97 11.20 -54.60
N SER A 795 17.11 11.89 -55.36
CA SER A 795 16.57 11.42 -56.64
C SER A 795 17.64 11.11 -57.69
N LEU A 796 18.80 11.77 -57.66
CA LEU A 796 19.89 11.46 -58.58
C LEU A 796 20.45 10.05 -58.35
N PHE A 797 20.37 9.53 -57.13
CA PHE A 797 20.76 8.17 -56.82
C PHE A 797 19.62 7.22 -57.19
N ARG A 798 19.80 6.44 -58.26
CA ARG A 798 18.82 5.43 -58.65
C ARG A 798 18.58 4.43 -57.52
N LEU A 799 17.35 3.96 -57.41
CA LEU A 799 17.03 2.81 -56.56
C LEU A 799 17.71 1.57 -57.11
N VAL A 800 18.30 0.77 -56.23
CA VAL A 800 18.90 -0.53 -56.55
C VAL A 800 18.37 -1.54 -55.54
N HIS A 801 18.43 -2.83 -55.87
CA HIS A 801 18.08 -3.87 -54.89
C HIS A 801 19.09 -3.91 -53.73
N ARG A 802 18.64 -4.28 -52.52
CA ARG A 802 19.52 -4.49 -51.36
C ARG A 802 20.61 -5.52 -51.72
N GLY A 803 21.82 -5.28 -51.24
CA GLY A 803 22.98 -6.09 -51.60
C GLY A 803 23.56 -5.76 -52.98
N GLY A 804 23.10 -4.71 -53.66
CA GLY A 804 23.77 -4.20 -54.86
C GLY A 804 25.18 -3.68 -54.59
N LYS A 805 25.98 -3.52 -55.65
CA LYS A 805 27.31 -2.88 -55.58
C LYS A 805 27.24 -1.36 -55.37
N GLY A 806 26.06 -0.77 -55.54
CA GLY A 806 25.85 0.67 -55.44
C GLY A 806 26.34 1.45 -56.66
N VAL A 807 26.13 2.75 -56.59
CA VAL A 807 26.44 3.71 -57.64
C VAL A 807 27.42 4.75 -57.12
N ILE A 808 28.24 5.34 -57.99
CA ILE A 808 29.25 6.34 -57.60
C ILE A 808 28.57 7.51 -56.90
N GLY A 809 28.94 7.80 -55.65
CA GLY A 809 28.44 8.89 -54.83
C GLY A 809 29.41 10.05 -54.71
N ILE A 810 30.71 9.85 -54.99
CA ILE A 810 31.73 10.91 -55.08
C ILE A 810 32.85 10.46 -56.02
N ASN A 811 33.57 11.39 -56.64
CA ASN A 811 34.79 11.05 -57.39
C ASN A 811 35.97 10.88 -56.41
N SER A 812 36.32 9.62 -56.09
CA SER A 812 37.37 9.31 -55.12
C SER A 812 38.78 9.72 -55.55
N ASP A 813 39.07 9.76 -56.86
CA ASP A 813 40.40 10.11 -57.36
C ASP A 813 40.78 11.56 -57.01
N LYS A 814 39.78 12.44 -56.92
CA LYS A 814 39.96 13.86 -56.61
C LYS A 814 39.61 14.19 -55.16
N ALA A 815 38.53 13.60 -54.62
CA ALA A 815 38.04 13.89 -53.27
C ALA A 815 38.71 13.02 -52.18
N GLY A 816 39.44 11.97 -52.57
CA GLY A 816 39.85 10.90 -51.69
C GLY A 816 38.70 9.91 -51.42
N ASN A 817 39.05 8.78 -50.80
CA ASN A 817 38.09 7.77 -50.36
C ASN A 817 36.95 8.37 -49.54
N LEU A 818 35.73 7.86 -49.73
CA LEU A 818 34.55 8.32 -49.00
C LEU A 818 34.72 8.05 -47.49
N VAL A 819 34.36 9.04 -46.66
CA VAL A 819 34.36 8.93 -45.18
C VAL A 819 32.98 9.13 -44.58
N PHE A 820 32.06 9.74 -45.33
CA PHE A 820 30.74 10.03 -44.83
C PHE A 820 29.73 10.09 -45.99
N ALA A 821 28.60 9.41 -45.83
CA ALA A 821 27.44 9.59 -46.70
C ALA A 821 26.12 9.31 -45.96
N ARG A 822 25.30 10.34 -45.76
CA ARG A 822 24.00 10.23 -45.06
C ARG A 822 22.97 11.18 -45.63
N PHE A 823 21.70 10.90 -45.37
CA PHE A 823 20.63 11.87 -45.55
C PHE A 823 20.79 13.00 -44.53
N VAL A 824 20.54 14.23 -44.97
CA VAL A 824 20.68 15.46 -44.18
C VAL A 824 19.57 16.45 -44.55
N ASN A 825 19.25 17.34 -43.61
CA ASN A 825 18.38 18.48 -43.84
C ASN A 825 19.18 19.77 -44.11
N PRO A 826 18.60 20.78 -44.79
CA PRO A 826 19.29 22.05 -45.08
C PRO A 826 19.78 22.82 -43.85
N HIS A 827 19.04 22.74 -42.74
CA HIS A 827 19.34 23.41 -41.48
C HIS A 827 20.35 22.67 -40.59
N ASP A 828 20.74 21.44 -40.95
CA ASP A 828 21.76 20.71 -40.21
C ASP A 828 23.15 21.37 -40.34
N GLU A 829 24.04 21.11 -39.38
CA GLU A 829 25.46 21.43 -39.49
C GLU A 829 26.29 20.15 -39.56
N ILE A 830 27.43 20.21 -40.25
CA ILE A 830 28.42 19.13 -40.23
C ILE A 830 29.55 19.48 -39.26
N LEU A 831 29.96 18.52 -38.46
CA LEU A 831 31.19 18.57 -37.67
C LEU A 831 32.18 17.59 -38.28
N MET A 832 33.32 18.09 -38.78
CA MET A 832 34.38 17.26 -39.32
C MET A 832 35.60 17.30 -38.41
N ILE A 833 36.21 16.13 -38.20
CA ILE A 833 37.41 15.94 -37.38
C ILE A 833 38.52 15.39 -38.26
N THR A 834 39.69 16.03 -38.21
CA THR A 834 40.89 15.60 -38.92
C THR A 834 41.75 14.64 -38.08
N THR A 835 42.67 13.92 -38.72
CA THR A 835 43.61 13.00 -38.05
C THR A 835 44.51 13.66 -37.00
N SER A 836 44.70 14.99 -37.07
CA SER A 836 45.46 15.79 -36.09
C SER A 836 44.58 16.36 -34.98
N GLY A 837 43.27 16.05 -34.98
CA GLY A 837 42.31 16.49 -33.97
C GLY A 837 41.70 17.87 -34.22
N PHE A 838 42.01 18.55 -35.34
CA PHE A 838 41.30 19.78 -35.70
C PHE A 838 39.86 19.47 -36.06
N THR A 839 38.94 20.23 -35.47
CA THR A 839 37.50 20.17 -35.73
C THR A 839 37.05 21.42 -36.49
N ILE A 840 36.08 21.25 -37.40
CA ILE A 840 35.45 22.35 -38.13
C ILE A 840 33.95 22.10 -38.22
N ARG A 841 33.16 23.17 -38.06
CA ARG A 841 31.71 23.17 -38.27
C ARG A 841 31.35 23.96 -39.50
N ILE A 842 30.46 23.42 -40.32
CA ILE A 842 29.98 24.06 -41.55
C ILE A 842 28.47 23.81 -41.67
N PRO A 843 27.63 24.85 -41.86
CA PRO A 843 26.23 24.68 -42.19
C PRO A 843 26.04 23.91 -43.50
N ILE A 844 25.07 23.00 -43.56
CA ILE A 844 24.77 22.21 -44.78
C ILE A 844 24.43 23.14 -45.96
N LYS A 845 23.62 24.17 -45.73
CA LYS A 845 23.26 25.20 -46.72
C LYS A 845 24.43 25.90 -47.42
N ASP A 846 25.61 25.95 -46.80
CA ASP A 846 26.81 26.59 -47.37
C ASP A 846 27.60 25.64 -48.31
N ILE A 847 27.20 24.38 -48.41
CA ILE A 847 27.87 23.37 -49.24
C ILE A 847 27.21 23.31 -50.61
N ASN A 848 28.00 23.54 -51.67
CA ASN A 848 27.47 23.52 -53.03
C ASN A 848 26.83 22.17 -53.42
N GLN A 849 25.70 22.28 -54.10
CA GLN A 849 25.05 21.17 -54.78
C GLN A 849 25.83 20.82 -56.06
N THR A 850 26.11 19.54 -56.25
CA THR A 850 26.63 19.03 -57.52
C THR A 850 26.12 17.62 -57.80
N GLY A 851 26.28 17.16 -59.04
CA GLY A 851 25.91 15.79 -59.44
C GLY A 851 26.69 14.69 -58.69
N ARG A 852 26.21 13.45 -58.81
CA ARG A 852 26.73 12.28 -58.08
C ARG A 852 28.22 12.00 -58.25
N ALA A 853 28.71 11.96 -59.48
CA ALA A 853 30.07 11.53 -59.83
C ALA A 853 31.09 12.68 -59.88
N THR A 854 30.84 13.77 -59.15
CA THR A 854 31.74 14.93 -59.05
C THR A 854 32.57 14.84 -57.76
N LYS A 855 33.61 15.67 -57.66
CA LYS A 855 34.43 15.79 -56.44
C LYS A 855 33.81 16.70 -55.37
N GLY A 856 32.86 17.56 -55.73
CA GLY A 856 32.33 18.60 -54.85
C GLY A 856 33.26 19.81 -54.66
N VAL A 857 32.98 20.58 -53.60
CA VAL A 857 33.76 21.76 -53.19
C VAL A 857 34.69 21.43 -52.04
N LYS A 858 35.70 22.27 -51.86
CA LYS A 858 36.66 22.12 -50.76
C LYS A 858 36.01 22.63 -49.48
N LEU A 859 35.79 21.75 -48.51
CA LEU A 859 35.19 22.08 -47.22
C LEU A 859 36.24 22.50 -46.20
N ILE A 860 37.43 21.86 -46.24
CA ILE A 860 38.53 22.15 -45.34
C ILE A 860 39.87 22.17 -46.08
N ASN A 861 40.76 23.08 -45.68
CA ASN A 861 42.11 23.13 -46.20
C ASN A 861 43.05 22.27 -45.32
N LEU A 862 43.29 21.03 -45.75
CA LEU A 862 44.17 20.08 -45.05
C LEU A 862 45.65 20.38 -45.32
N LYS A 863 46.50 20.34 -44.29
CA LYS A 863 47.96 20.43 -44.46
C LYS A 863 48.52 19.11 -44.99
N LYS A 864 49.76 19.11 -45.51
CA LYS A 864 50.38 17.91 -46.10
C LYS A 864 50.33 16.73 -45.11
N LYS A 865 49.68 15.64 -45.53
CA LYS A 865 49.40 14.36 -44.80
C LYS A 865 48.21 14.34 -43.83
N GLU A 866 47.48 15.44 -43.64
CA GLU A 866 46.22 15.41 -42.87
C GLU A 866 45.06 14.88 -43.72
N GLN A 867 44.16 14.12 -43.09
CA GLN A 867 42.94 13.59 -43.69
C GLN A 867 41.74 13.80 -42.76
N ILE A 868 40.53 13.77 -43.30
CA ILE A 868 39.32 13.66 -42.49
C ILE A 868 39.28 12.27 -41.85
N GLN A 869 39.12 12.23 -40.53
CA GLN A 869 39.02 11.02 -39.72
C GLN A 869 37.56 10.66 -39.40
N ALA A 870 36.74 11.65 -39.04
CA ALA A 870 35.35 11.44 -38.66
C ALA A 870 34.49 12.63 -39.09
N VAL A 871 33.21 12.36 -39.37
CA VAL A 871 32.20 13.37 -39.66
C VAL A 871 30.92 12.99 -38.93
N GLU A 872 30.28 13.94 -38.26
CA GLU A 872 28.97 13.75 -37.64
C GLU A 872 28.04 14.92 -38.00
N ILE A 873 26.73 14.65 -37.99
CA ILE A 873 25.70 15.68 -38.19
C ILE A 873 25.30 16.24 -36.84
N VAL A 874 25.45 17.55 -36.70
CA VAL A 874 24.90 18.29 -35.58
C VAL A 874 23.51 18.75 -36.00
N LYS A 875 22.49 18.07 -35.48
CA LYS A 875 21.11 18.49 -35.65
C LYS A 875 20.86 19.72 -34.78
N LEU A 876 20.43 20.81 -35.41
CA LEU A 876 19.87 21.96 -34.70
C LEU A 876 18.38 21.69 -34.55
N GLU A 877 17.87 21.62 -33.31
CA GLU A 877 16.44 21.47 -33.12
C GLU A 877 15.69 22.73 -33.55
N ASN A 878 14.63 22.50 -34.32
CA ASN A 878 13.65 23.47 -34.76
C ASN A 878 12.99 24.19 -33.56
N ASP A 879 13.41 25.42 -33.28
CA ASP A 879 12.47 26.47 -32.84
C ASP A 879 11.82 27.03 -34.12
N SER A 880 11.14 26.15 -34.89
CA SER A 880 10.71 26.43 -36.26
C SER A 880 9.70 27.58 -36.27
N SER A 881 10.18 28.76 -36.65
CA SER A 881 9.32 29.82 -37.14
C SER A 881 8.77 29.42 -38.52
N ILE A 882 7.55 29.84 -38.85
CA ILE A 882 6.89 29.55 -40.14
C ILE A 882 7.77 30.00 -41.32
N ASP A 883 8.56 31.05 -41.14
CA ASP A 883 9.45 31.59 -42.17
C ASP A 883 10.61 30.64 -42.53
N GLU A 884 11.21 29.95 -41.55
CA GLU A 884 12.32 29.01 -41.79
C GLU A 884 11.87 27.76 -42.55
N THR A 885 10.67 27.24 -42.27
CA THR A 885 10.12 26.09 -43.00
C THR A 885 9.85 26.41 -44.48
N VAL A 886 9.44 27.64 -44.78
CA VAL A 886 9.19 28.08 -46.16
C VAL A 886 10.51 28.25 -46.93
N ASP A 887 11.56 28.72 -46.26
CA ASP A 887 12.89 28.84 -46.89
C ASP A 887 13.56 27.48 -47.12
N ASP A 888 13.39 26.51 -46.21
CA ASP A 888 13.87 25.14 -46.41
C ASP A 888 13.17 24.44 -47.59
N GLU A 889 11.85 24.59 -47.73
CA GLU A 889 11.09 24.06 -48.86
C GLU A 889 11.56 24.66 -50.18
N LYS A 890 11.75 25.99 -50.23
CA LYS A 890 12.31 26.66 -51.42
C LYS A 890 13.71 26.17 -51.75
N PHE A 891 14.58 26.03 -50.74
CA PHE A 891 15.94 25.55 -50.95
C PHE A 891 15.95 24.12 -51.52
N ILE A 892 15.10 23.24 -50.98
CA ILE A 892 14.95 21.87 -51.51
C ILE A 892 14.38 21.88 -52.92
N ASP A 893 13.38 22.72 -53.22
CA ASP A 893 12.78 22.83 -54.54
C ASP A 893 13.76 23.39 -55.59
N ASP A 894 14.57 24.38 -55.22
CA ASP A 894 15.66 24.89 -56.07
C ASP A 894 16.66 23.77 -56.39
N ILE A 895 17.04 22.98 -55.38
CA ILE A 895 17.90 21.81 -55.55
C ILE A 895 17.22 20.77 -56.46
N LYS A 896 15.92 20.51 -56.30
CA LYS A 896 15.15 19.58 -57.15
C LYS A 896 15.11 20.05 -58.60
N ASN A 897 14.95 21.36 -58.84
CA ASN A 897 14.92 21.93 -60.18
C ASN A 897 16.29 21.86 -60.86
N GLN A 898 17.38 22.25 -60.17
CA GLN A 898 18.75 22.05 -60.67
C GLN A 898 19.05 20.56 -60.93
N THR A 899 18.51 19.68 -60.08
CA THR A 899 18.64 18.23 -60.26
C THR A 899 17.93 17.74 -61.53
N LYS A 900 16.74 18.27 -61.85
CA LYS A 900 16.03 17.98 -63.11
C LYS A 900 16.84 18.46 -64.32
N GLU A 901 17.43 19.65 -64.26
CA GLU A 901 18.33 20.15 -65.31
C GLU A 901 19.56 19.25 -65.52
N ILE A 902 20.22 18.80 -64.43
CA ILE A 902 21.36 17.86 -64.51
C ILE A 902 20.95 16.50 -65.10
N LEU A 903 19.70 16.06 -64.91
CA LEU A 903 19.16 14.85 -65.53
C LEU A 903 18.90 15.05 -67.03
N LEU A 904 18.42 16.23 -67.44
CA LEU A 904 18.18 16.59 -68.84
C LEU A 904 19.48 16.74 -69.64
N ASP A 905 20.52 17.34 -69.05
CA ASP A 905 21.85 17.56 -69.68
C ASP A 905 22.64 16.26 -69.97
N LYS A 906 22.17 15.11 -69.46
CA LYS A 906 22.76 13.78 -69.71
C LYS A 906 22.02 12.96 -70.77
N GLY A 907 20.97 13.53 -71.37
CA GLY A 907 20.25 12.95 -72.49
C GLY A 907 20.92 13.25 -73.83
N ASP A 908 22.15 12.74 -74.03
CA ASP A 908 22.73 12.47 -75.34
C ASP A 908 23.99 11.62 -75.13
N ILE A 909 23.89 10.31 -75.43
CA ILE A 909 24.91 9.41 -76.00
C ILE A 909 24.45 7.94 -75.81
N ASN A 910 24.24 7.30 -76.96
CA ASN A 910 24.06 5.88 -77.31
C ASN A 910 22.69 5.22 -77.04
N GLU A 911 21.84 5.34 -78.07
CA GLU A 911 20.94 4.28 -78.52
C GLU A 911 21.73 2.99 -78.79
N GLU A 912 21.51 1.96 -78.00
CA GLU A 912 21.35 0.56 -78.43
C GLU A 912 21.13 -0.32 -77.20
N THR A 913 19.88 -0.69 -76.95
CA THR A 913 19.36 -2.01 -76.53
C THR A 913 18.09 -1.87 -75.68
N SER A 914 16.97 -2.02 -76.39
CA SER A 914 15.74 -2.76 -76.05
C SER A 914 15.08 -2.55 -74.69
N GLU A 915 13.87 -1.98 -74.75
CA GLU A 915 12.62 -2.48 -74.17
C GLU A 915 12.70 -3.17 -72.80
N ILE A 916 11.98 -2.62 -71.82
CA ILE A 916 10.87 -3.33 -71.13
C ILE A 916 10.07 -2.30 -70.32
N ASP A 917 8.76 -2.56 -70.35
CA ASP A 917 7.61 -1.78 -69.94
C ASP A 917 7.61 -1.18 -68.53
N ILE A 918 6.86 -0.08 -68.48
CA ILE A 918 6.43 0.68 -67.33
C ILE A 918 5.26 -0.05 -66.66
N ASP A 919 5.38 -0.31 -65.36
CA ASP A 919 4.32 -0.10 -64.36
C ASP A 919 4.95 0.23 -63.00
#